data_AF-A0A945ID92-F1
#
_entry.id   AF-A0A945ID92-F1
#
_cell.length_a   1.000
_cell.length_b   1.000
_cell.length_c   1.000
_cell.angle_alpha   90.00
_cell.angle_beta   90.00
_cell.angle_gamma   90.00
#
_symmetry.space_group_name_H-M   'P 1'
#
loop_
_entity.id
_entity.type
_entity.pdbx_description
1 polymer ?
#
loop_
_entity_poly.entity_id
_entity_poly.type
_entity_poly.pdbx_seq_one_letter_code
_entity_poly.pdbx_strand_id
1 'polypeptide(L)'
;MRKLLAVLLAGLFLILFFVATTVNQVVDTASDPGVINGMLDDADAYNYVYDNIIGNLVGDLVEQGIEVDTGLDTGAPSVLRFEDPDQAALAITDLIETLIQREYVQEKLEASLNSVLPYVLGETDEFTIDLEVQERVRSVPGAVRKVALDLELTERAIEDLLIPQMDQFVGKISTQGLGIEFTTEEIETSARLVFEPEWLESQIFGAIDEVTPFFAGDSDTFNIVLRFDDRAAIIGEILKNKLIDEDTLYDLVFDQVIDPLIQQTIAQTTDIGFGISLTEQEVVDTFEIIAPRAWVSEQGEGVIDALIAYLVGETNSLEYTIELNDQKASATTALQDLGRAKLEETIETIPNCSSPLDAVGAAQDLGSLSIPRCIAGGQTTINLALGSFGPIIDARVASFVEDQVPNEIAYTRADIDAQVGGSFDTLDEVRALISNGFSFSDRDLVMALAGGNDAQSLADAEDNLRILADGILITEKNILDNLQGENLQMFDDVRDYAGTALSVRWLLWVLLLIPLVVIALIGGRGWTGRLKWAGGVVAVCSLLVYGGISIAWSMNDIAQNYVPDYGAELSPEFRTDYPRLTAELETDELTNRFERAIDSWQQGWRNQTVPWIIGGLIVFAAGTVLSIRGSKKTVSMGSGTAHKGSTSSAASSDASSIPKDWGDEKEQDSEDSKIEYDHSEDSEDVDGGQESASDETETSEDDSDEKPPATFDS
;
A
#
# COMPACT_ATOMS: atom_id res chain seq x y z
N MET A 1 -52.19 59.70 16.18
CA MET A 1 -52.89 58.40 16.05
C MET A 1 -52.57 57.71 14.72
N ARG A 2 -53.44 57.54 13.71
CA ARG A 2 -53.23 56.57 12.58
C ARG A 2 -51.78 56.40 12.06
N LYS A 3 -51.08 57.47 11.64
CA LYS A 3 -49.67 57.38 11.18
C LYS A 3 -48.69 56.86 12.25
N LEU A 4 -48.89 57.25 13.52
CA LEU A 4 -48.07 56.84 14.66
C LEU A 4 -48.28 55.33 14.95
N LEU A 5 -49.52 54.86 14.84
CA LEU A 5 -49.85 53.43 14.98
C LEU A 5 -49.28 52.60 13.81
N ALA A 6 -49.26 53.15 12.59
CA ALA A 6 -48.59 52.51 11.45
C ALA A 6 -47.07 52.42 11.62
N VAL A 7 -46.43 53.40 12.27
CA VAL A 7 -44.99 53.34 12.62
C VAL A 7 -44.71 52.33 13.74
N LEU A 8 -45.59 52.22 14.75
CA LEU A 8 -45.48 51.19 15.79
C LEU A 8 -45.58 49.78 15.17
N LEU A 9 -46.55 49.56 14.28
CA LEU A 9 -46.66 48.31 13.52
C LEU A 9 -45.46 48.07 12.58
N ALA A 10 -44.81 49.11 12.04
CA ALA A 10 -43.58 48.95 11.27
C ALA A 10 -42.41 48.46 12.14
N GLY A 11 -42.36 48.83 13.42
CA GLY A 11 -41.42 48.24 14.39
C GLY A 11 -41.69 46.76 14.65
N LEU A 12 -42.97 46.36 14.78
CA LEU A 12 -43.36 44.95 14.87
C LEU A 12 -43.00 44.19 13.58
N PHE A 13 -43.24 44.78 12.40
CA PHE A 13 -42.86 44.21 11.11
C PHE A 13 -41.33 44.05 10.98
N LEU A 14 -40.52 44.99 11.48
CA LEU A 14 -39.06 44.86 11.48
C LEU A 14 -38.59 43.65 12.30
N ILE A 15 -39.14 43.47 13.52
CA ILE A 15 -38.79 42.32 14.38
C ILE A 15 -39.22 41.01 13.71
N LEU A 16 -40.45 40.94 13.19
CA LEU A 16 -40.94 39.75 12.47
C LEU A 16 -40.17 39.49 11.17
N PHE A 17 -39.70 40.53 10.47
CA PHE A 17 -38.89 40.38 9.26
C PHE A 17 -37.51 39.82 9.59
N PHE A 18 -36.84 40.36 10.62
CA PHE A 18 -35.56 39.82 11.11
C PHE A 18 -35.70 38.34 11.47
N VAL A 19 -36.64 38.00 12.36
CA VAL A 19 -36.88 36.61 12.78
C VAL A 19 -37.22 35.71 11.60
N ALA A 20 -38.06 36.16 10.66
CA ALA A 20 -38.37 35.39 9.45
C ALA A 20 -37.12 35.12 8.62
N THR A 21 -36.25 36.13 8.38
CA THR A 21 -35.00 35.93 7.62
C THR A 21 -33.97 35.07 8.34
N THR A 22 -33.86 35.14 9.67
CA THR A 22 -32.94 34.29 10.44
C THR A 22 -33.41 32.84 10.42
N VAL A 23 -34.69 32.59 10.70
CA VAL A 23 -35.24 31.22 10.64
C VAL A 23 -35.20 30.68 9.21
N ASN A 24 -35.45 31.52 8.20
CA ASN A 24 -35.35 31.11 6.80
C ASN A 24 -33.92 30.68 6.46
N GLN A 25 -32.89 31.48 6.79
CA GLN A 25 -31.49 31.10 6.58
C GLN A 25 -31.09 29.84 7.36
N VAL A 26 -31.45 29.72 8.65
CA VAL A 26 -31.09 28.54 9.46
C VAL A 26 -31.72 27.27 8.90
N VAL A 27 -32.95 27.36 8.38
CA VAL A 27 -33.57 26.23 7.68
C VAL A 27 -32.90 25.99 6.32
N ASP A 28 -32.59 27.02 5.53
CA ASP A 28 -31.87 26.87 4.25
C ASP A 28 -30.53 26.15 4.44
N THR A 29 -29.76 26.46 5.48
CA THR A 29 -28.50 25.76 5.80
C THR A 29 -28.68 24.30 6.22
N ALA A 30 -29.85 23.93 6.71
CA ALA A 30 -30.21 22.56 7.03
C ALA A 30 -30.95 21.84 5.88
N SER A 31 -31.34 22.54 4.81
CA SER A 31 -32.21 21.99 3.75
C SER A 31 -31.77 22.25 2.30
N ASP A 32 -30.69 23.00 2.08
CA ASP A 32 -30.14 23.28 0.75
C ASP A 32 -28.65 22.87 0.75
N PRO A 33 -28.30 21.73 0.12
CA PRO A 33 -26.92 21.26 0.01
C PRO A 33 -25.97 22.34 -0.54
N GLY A 34 -26.43 23.16 -1.48
CA GLY A 34 -25.63 24.24 -2.08
C GLY A 34 -25.21 25.32 -1.09
N VAL A 35 -25.88 25.45 0.06
CA VAL A 35 -25.48 26.36 1.15
C VAL A 35 -24.31 25.78 1.95
N ILE A 36 -24.16 24.46 2.02
CA ILE A 36 -23.01 23.79 2.65
C ILE A 36 -21.84 23.72 1.67
N ASN A 37 -22.07 23.29 0.43
CA ASN A 37 -21.03 23.17 -0.60
C ASN A 37 -20.36 24.54 -0.83
N GLY A 38 -21.14 25.61 -0.99
CA GLY A 38 -20.62 26.98 -1.14
C GLY A 38 -19.85 27.50 0.09
N MET A 39 -20.12 26.99 1.30
CA MET A 39 -19.30 27.31 2.48
C MET A 39 -17.93 26.61 2.44
N LEU A 40 -17.86 25.38 1.95
CA LEU A 40 -16.62 24.62 1.79
C LEU A 40 -15.75 25.21 0.66
N ASP A 41 -16.37 25.61 -0.45
CA ASP A 41 -15.71 26.29 -1.57
C ASP A 41 -15.16 27.67 -1.18
N ASP A 42 -15.96 28.56 -0.54
CA ASP A 42 -15.50 29.88 -0.10
C ASP A 42 -14.43 29.78 1.02
N ALA A 43 -14.46 28.71 1.81
CA ALA A 43 -13.40 28.36 2.77
C ALA A 43 -12.16 27.72 2.12
N ASP A 44 -12.21 27.38 0.83
CA ASP A 44 -11.14 26.69 0.10
C ASP A 44 -10.73 25.39 0.85
N ALA A 45 -11.73 24.67 1.38
CA ALA A 45 -11.55 23.59 2.35
C ALA A 45 -10.86 22.36 1.76
N TYR A 46 -11.20 21.98 0.53
CA TYR A 46 -10.59 20.82 -0.14
C TYR A 46 -9.08 21.02 -0.36
N ASN A 47 -8.66 22.17 -0.92
CA ASN A 47 -7.23 22.45 -1.10
C ASN A 47 -6.50 22.54 0.24
N TYR A 48 -7.13 23.09 1.29
CA TYR A 48 -6.51 23.08 2.62
C TYR A 48 -6.18 21.68 3.10
N VAL A 49 -7.14 20.75 2.98
CA VAL A 49 -6.96 19.36 3.40
C VAL A 49 -5.83 18.70 2.62
N TYR A 50 -5.76 18.85 1.30
CA TYR A 50 -4.68 18.22 0.52
C TYR A 50 -3.32 18.88 0.78
N ASP A 51 -3.23 20.21 0.62
CA ASP A 51 -1.95 20.92 0.63
C ASP A 51 -1.34 21.05 2.03
N ASN A 52 -2.15 21.07 3.10
CA ASN A 52 -1.71 21.43 4.45
C ASN A 52 -2.02 20.37 5.51
N ILE A 53 -3.04 19.51 5.33
CA ILE A 53 -3.31 18.40 6.25
C ILE A 53 -2.63 17.12 5.75
N ILE A 54 -2.93 16.67 4.53
CA ILE A 54 -2.32 15.48 3.91
C ILE A 54 -0.82 15.74 3.66
N GLY A 55 -0.44 16.87 3.04
CA GLY A 55 0.97 17.20 2.79
C GLY A 55 1.86 17.22 4.04
N ASN A 56 1.36 17.76 5.16
CA ASN A 56 2.12 17.76 6.43
C ASN A 56 2.08 16.38 7.13
N LEU A 57 0.95 15.67 7.10
CA LEU A 57 0.85 14.29 7.62
C LEU A 57 1.84 13.36 6.93
N VAL A 58 1.88 13.41 5.60
CA VAL A 58 2.82 12.64 4.77
C VAL A 58 4.26 13.07 5.08
N GLY A 59 4.52 14.37 5.21
CA GLY A 59 5.84 14.88 5.61
C GLY A 59 6.33 14.33 6.95
N ASP A 60 5.46 14.26 7.97
CA ASP A 60 5.79 13.71 9.29
C ASP A 60 6.05 12.20 9.25
N LEU A 61 5.20 11.44 8.54
CA LEU A 61 5.38 9.99 8.34
C LEU A 61 6.70 9.67 7.61
N VAL A 62 7.04 10.48 6.60
CA VAL A 62 8.23 10.30 5.78
C VAL A 62 9.52 10.73 6.49
N GLU A 63 9.46 11.72 7.40
CA GLU A 63 10.59 12.05 8.30
C GLU A 63 10.92 10.92 9.29
N GLN A 64 9.92 10.16 9.74
CA GLN A 64 10.13 9.01 10.63
C GLN A 64 10.67 7.78 9.90
N GLY A 65 10.19 7.58 8.67
CA GLY A 65 10.35 6.33 7.92
C GLY A 65 9.28 5.31 8.28
N ILE A 66 9.11 4.29 7.44
CA ILE A 66 8.08 3.27 7.60
C ILE A 66 8.65 2.13 8.46
N GLU A 67 8.05 1.92 9.63
CA GLU A 67 8.35 0.74 10.46
C GLU A 67 7.74 -0.51 9.81
N VAL A 68 8.59 -1.51 9.56
CA VAL A 68 8.23 -2.79 8.93
C VAL A 68 8.55 -3.90 9.92
N ASP A 69 7.52 -4.52 10.49
CA ASP A 69 7.67 -5.84 11.09
C ASP A 69 7.93 -6.84 9.95
N THR A 70 9.01 -7.60 10.07
CA THR A 70 9.44 -8.57 9.06
C THR A 70 9.23 -10.02 9.51
N GLY A 71 8.60 -10.24 10.67
CA GLY A 71 8.32 -11.57 11.22
C GLY A 71 9.55 -12.32 11.76
N LEU A 72 10.76 -11.78 11.58
CA LEU A 72 11.99 -12.29 12.18
C LEU A 72 12.21 -11.64 13.55
N ASP A 73 12.42 -12.47 14.58
CA ASP A 73 12.62 -12.01 15.97
C ASP A 73 14.02 -11.38 16.16
N THR A 74 14.18 -10.16 15.65
CA THR A 74 15.42 -9.36 15.65
C THR A 74 15.59 -8.51 16.92
N GLY A 75 14.52 -8.31 17.70
CA GLY A 75 14.49 -7.45 18.89
C GLY A 75 14.50 -5.94 18.61
N ALA A 76 14.51 -5.52 17.35
CA ALA A 76 14.30 -4.14 16.91
C ALA A 76 13.65 -4.16 15.51
N PRO A 77 12.60 -3.35 15.26
CA PRO A 77 11.92 -3.34 13.98
C PRO A 77 12.80 -2.73 12.88
N SER A 78 12.63 -3.20 11.65
CA SER A 78 13.27 -2.59 10.48
C SER A 78 12.55 -1.30 10.12
N VAL A 79 13.28 -0.25 9.74
CA VAL A 79 12.68 1.05 9.38
C VAL A 79 13.19 1.45 8.01
N LEU A 80 12.30 1.43 7.01
CA LEU A 80 12.59 1.92 5.66
C LEU A 80 12.64 3.45 5.68
N ARG A 81 13.77 4.03 5.26
CA ARG A 81 14.02 5.48 5.24
C ARG A 81 14.31 5.98 3.83
N PHE A 82 13.65 7.07 3.46
CA PHE A 82 13.84 7.75 2.19
C PHE A 82 15.14 8.58 2.19
N GLU A 83 15.86 8.65 1.06
CA GLU A 83 17.11 9.44 0.97
C GLU A 83 16.83 10.95 1.02
N ASP A 84 15.80 11.41 0.29
CA ASP A 84 15.26 12.76 0.37
C ASP A 84 13.80 12.70 0.90
N PRO A 85 13.59 12.99 2.19
CA PRO A 85 12.25 13.00 2.80
C PRO A 85 11.28 14.03 2.19
N ASP A 86 11.76 15.17 1.67
CA ASP A 86 10.86 16.16 1.07
C ASP A 86 10.46 15.75 -0.36
N GLN A 87 11.33 15.08 -1.13
CA GLN A 87 10.95 14.43 -2.40
C GLN A 87 9.98 13.26 -2.16
N ALA A 88 10.25 12.41 -1.17
CA ALA A 88 9.36 11.30 -0.82
C ALA A 88 7.98 11.78 -0.35
N ALA A 89 7.91 12.85 0.42
CA ALA A 89 6.64 13.44 0.82
C ALA A 89 5.85 14.00 -0.38
N LEU A 90 6.52 14.62 -1.35
CA LEU A 90 5.88 15.08 -2.59
C LEU A 90 5.35 13.93 -3.45
N ALA A 91 6.13 12.87 -3.66
CA ALA A 91 5.70 11.71 -4.46
C ALA A 91 4.56 10.93 -3.80
N ILE A 92 4.57 10.77 -2.47
CA ILE A 92 3.47 10.11 -1.73
C ILE A 92 2.22 11.02 -1.66
N THR A 93 2.38 12.34 -1.68
CA THR A 93 1.23 13.26 -1.82
C THR A 93 0.61 13.15 -3.23
N ASP A 94 1.45 13.09 -4.28
CA ASP A 94 1.02 12.87 -5.67
C ASP A 94 0.36 11.48 -5.85
N LEU A 95 0.81 10.45 -5.14
CA LEU A 95 0.12 9.14 -5.06
C LEU A 95 -1.31 9.31 -4.56
N ILE A 96 -1.47 9.96 -3.41
CA ILE A 96 -2.79 10.17 -2.78
C ILE A 96 -3.68 11.00 -3.68
N GLU A 97 -3.18 12.07 -4.29
CA GLU A 97 -3.95 12.92 -5.20
C GLU A 97 -4.27 12.25 -6.54
N THR A 98 -3.43 11.32 -7.02
CA THR A 98 -3.71 10.51 -8.22
C THR A 98 -4.83 9.49 -7.95
N LEU A 99 -4.77 8.78 -6.81
CA LEU A 99 -5.74 7.76 -6.42
C LEU A 99 -7.06 8.38 -5.95
N ILE A 100 -7.00 9.43 -5.15
CA ILE A 100 -8.13 10.11 -4.52
C ILE A 100 -8.03 11.58 -4.92
N GLN A 101 -8.66 11.93 -6.04
CA GLN A 101 -8.58 13.27 -6.63
C GLN A 101 -9.42 14.27 -5.82
N ARG A 102 -8.99 15.54 -5.77
CA ARG A 102 -9.69 16.61 -5.03
C ARG A 102 -11.14 16.76 -5.52
N GLU A 103 -11.30 16.75 -6.84
CA GLU A 103 -12.57 16.83 -7.56
C GLU A 103 -13.48 15.63 -7.25
N TYR A 104 -12.91 14.43 -7.11
CA TYR A 104 -13.66 13.23 -6.73
C TYR A 104 -14.16 13.31 -5.28
N VAL A 105 -13.33 13.79 -4.34
CA VAL A 105 -13.78 14.00 -2.94
C VAL A 105 -14.85 15.08 -2.85
N GLN A 106 -14.72 16.17 -3.62
CA GLN A 106 -15.77 17.17 -3.74
C GLN A 106 -17.05 16.55 -4.32
N GLU A 107 -17.00 15.93 -5.50
CA GLU A 107 -18.16 15.33 -6.17
C GLU A 107 -18.88 14.31 -5.27
N LYS A 108 -18.14 13.43 -4.58
CA LYS A 108 -18.74 12.43 -3.67
C LYS A 108 -19.29 13.05 -2.39
N LEU A 109 -18.69 14.11 -1.85
CA LEU A 109 -19.28 14.85 -0.72
C LEU A 109 -20.54 15.61 -1.13
N GLU A 110 -20.54 16.24 -2.31
CA GLU A 110 -21.72 16.92 -2.85
C GLU A 110 -22.85 15.93 -3.16
N ALA A 111 -22.55 14.77 -3.78
CA ALA A 111 -23.52 13.71 -4.04
C ALA A 111 -24.07 13.11 -2.73
N SER A 112 -23.22 12.92 -1.71
CA SER A 112 -23.61 12.50 -0.37
C SER A 112 -24.58 13.50 0.27
N LEU A 113 -24.24 14.79 0.32
CA LEU A 113 -25.11 15.83 0.88
C LEU A 113 -26.44 15.96 0.13
N ASN A 114 -26.42 15.88 -1.20
CA ASN A 114 -27.64 15.88 -2.04
C ASN A 114 -28.54 14.64 -1.81
N SER A 115 -28.00 13.53 -1.31
CA SER A 115 -28.75 12.28 -1.08
C SER A 115 -29.22 12.14 0.38
N VAL A 116 -28.35 12.47 1.33
CA VAL A 116 -28.60 12.31 2.78
C VAL A 116 -29.51 13.41 3.33
N LEU A 117 -29.37 14.67 2.88
CA LEU A 117 -30.18 15.76 3.43
C LEU A 117 -31.69 15.56 3.16
N PRO A 118 -32.17 15.24 1.95
CA PRO A 118 -33.58 14.93 1.72
C PRO A 118 -34.11 13.79 2.59
N TYR A 119 -33.29 12.77 2.88
CA TYR A 119 -33.65 11.66 3.77
C TYR A 119 -33.77 12.11 5.24
N VAL A 120 -32.78 12.84 5.77
CA VAL A 120 -32.79 13.36 7.15
C VAL A 120 -33.96 14.32 7.39
N LEU A 121 -34.41 15.03 6.35
CA LEU A 121 -35.52 15.98 6.41
C LEU A 121 -36.91 15.35 6.20
N GLY A 122 -36.97 14.05 5.87
CA GLY A 122 -38.21 13.34 5.59
C GLY A 122 -38.84 13.67 4.23
N GLU A 123 -38.04 14.12 3.26
CA GLU A 123 -38.47 14.32 1.86
C GLU A 123 -38.27 13.05 1.01
N THR A 124 -37.41 12.12 1.44
CA THR A 124 -37.22 10.78 0.83
C THR A 124 -37.19 9.67 1.90
N ASP A 125 -37.68 8.48 1.56
CA ASP A 125 -37.76 7.33 2.48
C ASP A 125 -36.56 6.38 2.40
N GLU A 126 -35.68 6.56 1.40
CA GLU A 126 -34.48 5.77 1.11
C GLU A 126 -33.39 6.71 0.53
N PHE A 127 -32.12 6.33 0.63
CA PHE A 127 -31.03 6.98 -0.13
C PHE A 127 -29.91 5.98 -0.48
N THR A 128 -29.09 6.32 -1.47
CA THR A 128 -27.88 5.54 -1.78
C THR A 128 -26.77 6.47 -2.25
N ILE A 129 -25.58 6.32 -1.68
CA ILE A 129 -24.36 6.98 -2.12
C ILE A 129 -23.47 5.91 -2.74
N ASP A 130 -23.16 6.03 -4.03
CA ASP A 130 -22.14 5.22 -4.68
C ASP A 130 -20.80 5.97 -4.61
N LEU A 131 -19.79 5.36 -3.99
CA LEU A 131 -18.45 5.91 -3.92
C LEU A 131 -17.59 5.58 -5.16
N GLU A 132 -17.96 4.64 -6.02
CA GLU A 132 -17.20 4.24 -7.23
C GLU A 132 -15.73 3.87 -6.95
N VAL A 133 -15.46 3.28 -5.78
CA VAL A 133 -14.09 2.98 -5.29
C VAL A 133 -13.33 2.06 -6.24
N GLN A 134 -14.02 1.16 -6.96
CA GLN A 134 -13.37 0.25 -7.92
C GLN A 134 -12.63 1.01 -9.04
N GLU A 135 -13.14 2.16 -9.47
CA GLU A 135 -12.45 2.98 -10.49
C GLU A 135 -11.22 3.70 -9.93
N ARG A 136 -11.12 3.81 -8.59
CA ARG A 136 -9.90 4.24 -7.89
C ARG A 136 -8.94 3.05 -7.74
N VAL A 137 -9.45 1.85 -7.45
CA VAL A 137 -8.66 0.61 -7.43
C VAL A 137 -7.99 0.33 -8.78
N ARG A 138 -8.70 0.53 -9.90
CA ARG A 138 -8.14 0.36 -11.26
C ARG A 138 -6.97 1.31 -11.58
N SER A 139 -6.78 2.42 -10.86
CA SER A 139 -5.62 3.31 -11.05
C SER A 139 -4.41 2.95 -10.16
N VAL A 140 -4.57 2.05 -9.17
CA VAL A 140 -3.52 1.65 -8.22
C VAL A 140 -2.24 1.14 -8.91
N PRO A 141 -2.26 0.22 -9.90
CA PRO A 141 -1.02 -0.29 -10.48
C PRO A 141 -0.18 0.80 -11.16
N GLY A 142 -0.82 1.75 -11.84
CA GLY A 142 -0.15 2.86 -12.50
C GLY A 142 0.45 3.86 -11.51
N ALA A 143 -0.30 4.20 -10.46
CA ALA A 143 0.13 5.17 -9.46
C ALA A 143 1.24 4.62 -8.55
N VAL A 144 1.10 3.37 -8.07
CA VAL A 144 2.14 2.71 -7.26
C VAL A 144 3.41 2.48 -8.06
N ARG A 145 3.31 2.05 -9.33
CA ARG A 145 4.49 1.87 -10.20
C ARG A 145 5.22 3.19 -10.45
N LYS A 146 4.53 4.31 -10.61
CA LYS A 146 5.15 5.63 -10.69
C LYS A 146 5.96 5.93 -9.43
N VAL A 147 5.36 5.80 -8.26
CA VAL A 147 5.95 6.25 -6.99
C VAL A 147 7.05 5.30 -6.49
N ALA A 148 6.95 4.01 -6.79
CA ALA A 148 8.01 3.05 -6.56
C ALA A 148 9.29 3.37 -7.37
N LEU A 149 9.13 3.85 -8.61
CA LEU A 149 10.23 4.27 -9.47
C LEU A 149 10.76 5.68 -9.10
N ASP A 150 9.87 6.66 -8.86
CA ASP A 150 10.22 8.04 -8.51
C ASP A 150 10.96 8.16 -7.15
N LEU A 151 10.90 7.11 -6.31
CA LEU A 151 11.57 7.01 -4.99
C LEU A 151 12.53 5.81 -4.86
N GLU A 152 12.79 5.07 -5.94
CA GLU A 152 13.67 3.89 -5.96
C GLU A 152 13.38 2.88 -4.81
N LEU A 153 12.10 2.68 -4.48
CA LEU A 153 11.66 1.96 -3.26
C LEU A 153 12.17 0.52 -3.21
N THR A 154 12.38 -0.10 -4.38
CA THR A 154 12.92 -1.44 -4.52
C THR A 154 14.38 -1.53 -4.05
N GLU A 155 15.22 -0.60 -4.50
CA GLU A 155 16.61 -0.46 -4.05
C GLU A 155 16.65 -0.20 -2.55
N ARG A 156 15.78 0.69 -2.06
CA ARG A 156 15.70 1.02 -0.64
C ARG A 156 15.20 -0.14 0.23
N ALA A 157 14.32 -0.99 -0.27
CA ALA A 157 13.90 -2.22 0.40
C ALA A 157 15.04 -3.26 0.46
N ILE A 158 15.87 -3.36 -0.60
CA ILE A 158 17.07 -4.20 -0.60
C ILE A 158 18.06 -3.71 0.47
N GLU A 159 18.30 -2.40 0.56
CA GLU A 159 19.22 -1.78 1.50
C GLU A 159 18.77 -1.83 2.97
N ASP A 160 17.56 -1.34 3.28
CA ASP A 160 17.11 -1.19 4.67
C ASP A 160 16.49 -2.47 5.26
N LEU A 161 15.99 -3.38 4.41
CA LEU A 161 15.27 -4.58 4.86
C LEU A 161 16.03 -5.87 4.52
N LEU A 162 16.33 -6.13 3.24
CA LEU A 162 16.84 -7.45 2.83
C LEU A 162 18.32 -7.68 3.17
N ILE A 163 19.18 -6.67 3.05
CA ILE A 163 20.61 -6.78 3.43
C ILE A 163 20.78 -7.12 4.92
N PRO A 164 20.15 -6.40 5.88
CA PRO A 164 20.23 -6.74 7.31
C PRO A 164 19.68 -8.12 7.65
N GLN A 165 18.62 -8.58 6.97
CA GLN A 165 18.09 -9.93 7.14
C GLN A 165 19.07 -10.99 6.60
N MET A 166 19.66 -10.75 5.43
CA MET A 166 20.57 -11.70 4.81
C MET A 166 21.89 -11.82 5.59
N ASP A 167 22.40 -10.74 6.19
CA ASP A 167 23.51 -10.77 7.14
C ASP A 167 23.21 -11.70 8.33
N GLN A 168 22.04 -11.53 8.97
CA GLN A 168 21.62 -12.37 10.08
C GLN A 168 21.41 -13.85 9.69
N PHE A 169 20.94 -14.11 8.46
CA PHE A 169 20.71 -15.44 7.91
C PHE A 169 22.05 -16.15 7.59
N VAL A 170 22.92 -15.49 6.83
CA VAL A 170 24.26 -15.98 6.47
C VAL A 170 25.11 -16.21 7.73
N GLY A 171 25.10 -15.28 8.69
CA GLY A 171 25.82 -15.42 9.96
C GLY A 171 25.34 -16.57 10.87
N LYS A 172 24.11 -17.07 10.67
CA LYS A 172 23.63 -18.31 11.31
C LYS A 172 24.11 -19.56 10.56
N ILE A 173 23.96 -19.57 9.23
CA ILE A 173 24.07 -20.80 8.44
C ILE A 173 25.51 -21.04 7.97
N SER A 174 26.10 -20.01 7.37
CA SER A 174 27.44 -20.06 6.80
C SER A 174 28.49 -20.23 7.91
N THR A 175 28.48 -19.35 8.90
CA THR A 175 29.55 -19.31 9.92
C THR A 175 29.40 -20.37 11.02
N GLN A 176 28.17 -20.71 11.43
CA GLN A 176 27.95 -21.65 12.56
C GLN A 176 27.67 -23.09 12.08
N GLY A 177 27.16 -23.27 10.86
CA GLY A 177 26.95 -24.58 10.25
C GLY A 177 28.13 -25.00 9.38
N LEU A 178 28.40 -24.25 8.29
CA LEU A 178 29.39 -24.63 7.27
C LEU A 178 30.83 -24.22 7.59
N GLY A 179 31.04 -23.33 8.58
CA GLY A 179 32.37 -22.78 8.91
C GLY A 179 32.89 -21.73 7.90
N ILE A 180 32.04 -21.21 7.03
CA ILE A 180 32.38 -20.22 6.00
C ILE A 180 32.04 -18.81 6.51
N GLU A 181 32.98 -17.87 6.45
CA GLU A 181 32.74 -16.46 6.80
C GLU A 181 32.58 -15.60 5.53
N PHE A 182 31.47 -14.87 5.45
CA PHE A 182 31.28 -13.77 4.49
C PHE A 182 31.49 -12.43 5.20
N THR A 183 32.12 -11.47 4.54
CA THR A 183 32.20 -10.09 5.03
C THR A 183 30.96 -9.28 4.62
N THR A 184 30.70 -8.17 5.31
CA THR A 184 29.54 -7.30 5.03
C THR A 184 29.51 -6.78 3.59
N GLU A 185 30.66 -6.45 2.99
CA GLU A 185 30.75 -6.00 1.58
C GLU A 185 30.36 -7.11 0.59
N GLU A 186 30.66 -8.37 0.90
CA GLU A 186 30.23 -9.53 0.12
C GLU A 186 28.74 -9.84 0.31
N ILE A 187 28.20 -9.63 1.50
CA ILE A 187 26.76 -9.80 1.81
C ILE A 187 25.95 -8.72 1.11
N GLU A 188 26.37 -7.45 1.15
CA GLU A 188 25.78 -6.35 0.40
C GLU A 188 25.79 -6.62 -1.12
N THR A 189 26.94 -7.08 -1.65
CA THR A 189 27.08 -7.44 -3.07
C THR A 189 26.19 -8.63 -3.45
N SER A 190 26.17 -9.67 -2.63
CA SER A 190 25.37 -10.87 -2.86
C SER A 190 23.87 -10.58 -2.79
N ALA A 191 23.43 -9.73 -1.87
CA ALA A 191 22.03 -9.34 -1.76
C ALA A 191 21.54 -8.58 -3.01
N ARG A 192 22.36 -7.67 -3.56
CA ARG A 192 22.04 -6.93 -4.80
C ARG A 192 22.01 -7.82 -6.04
N LEU A 193 22.75 -8.94 -6.05
CA LEU A 193 22.69 -9.96 -7.11
C LEU A 193 21.47 -10.88 -6.96
N VAL A 194 21.18 -11.35 -5.74
CA VAL A 194 20.05 -12.23 -5.46
C VAL A 194 18.74 -11.47 -5.61
N PHE A 195 18.58 -10.33 -4.94
CA PHE A 195 17.38 -9.51 -4.93
C PHE A 195 17.44 -8.35 -5.94
N GLU A 196 18.03 -8.59 -7.11
CA GLU A 196 18.14 -7.65 -8.24
C GLU A 196 16.88 -6.76 -8.42
N PRO A 197 17.00 -5.41 -8.47
CA PRO A 197 15.86 -4.51 -8.45
C PRO A 197 14.81 -4.79 -9.55
N GLU A 198 15.22 -5.03 -10.80
CA GLU A 198 14.29 -5.35 -11.89
C GLU A 198 13.49 -6.64 -11.62
N TRP A 199 14.06 -7.62 -10.92
CA TRP A 199 13.34 -8.82 -10.50
C TRP A 199 12.36 -8.50 -9.37
N LEU A 200 12.78 -7.81 -8.30
CA LEU A 200 11.90 -7.53 -7.16
C LEU A 200 10.73 -6.62 -7.57
N GLU A 201 10.96 -5.64 -8.46
CA GLU A 201 9.90 -4.87 -9.13
C GLU A 201 8.93 -5.76 -9.90
N SER A 202 9.43 -6.71 -10.69
CA SER A 202 8.57 -7.62 -11.46
C SER A 202 7.64 -8.43 -10.56
N GLN A 203 8.08 -8.82 -9.37
CA GLN A 203 7.27 -9.57 -8.41
C GLN A 203 6.25 -8.68 -7.71
N ILE A 204 6.65 -7.50 -7.23
CA ILE A 204 5.76 -6.53 -6.56
C ILE A 204 4.69 -6.01 -7.52
N PHE A 205 5.08 -5.57 -8.72
CA PHE A 205 4.15 -5.06 -9.71
C PHE A 205 3.28 -6.16 -10.32
N GLY A 206 3.81 -7.37 -10.50
CA GLY A 206 3.03 -8.53 -10.93
C GLY A 206 1.96 -8.92 -9.91
N ALA A 207 2.29 -8.86 -8.61
CA ALA A 207 1.33 -9.10 -7.54
C ALA A 207 0.21 -8.03 -7.51
N ILE A 208 0.55 -6.76 -7.72
CA ILE A 208 -0.43 -5.66 -7.80
C ILE A 208 -1.31 -5.80 -9.05
N ASP A 209 -0.74 -6.08 -10.22
CA ASP A 209 -1.49 -6.28 -11.48
C ASP A 209 -2.45 -7.50 -11.40
N GLU A 210 -2.10 -8.55 -10.65
CA GLU A 210 -2.93 -9.74 -10.40
C GLU A 210 -4.04 -9.50 -9.34
N VAL A 211 -3.77 -8.70 -8.30
CA VAL A 211 -4.71 -8.42 -7.20
C VAL A 211 -5.70 -7.29 -7.52
N THR A 212 -5.33 -6.32 -8.36
CA THR A 212 -6.20 -5.19 -8.71
C THR A 212 -7.55 -5.61 -9.32
N PRO A 213 -7.64 -6.56 -10.26
CA PRO A 213 -8.94 -7.02 -10.80
C PRO A 213 -9.88 -7.57 -9.74
N PHE A 214 -9.37 -8.27 -8.71
CA PHE A 214 -10.18 -8.80 -7.62
C PHE A 214 -10.84 -7.68 -6.79
N PHE A 215 -10.04 -6.72 -6.30
CA PHE A 215 -10.58 -5.57 -5.55
C PHE A 215 -11.40 -4.59 -6.42
N ALA A 216 -11.29 -4.66 -7.75
CA ALA A 216 -12.11 -3.86 -8.67
C ALA A 216 -13.44 -4.54 -9.06
N GLY A 217 -13.70 -5.76 -8.60
CA GLY A 217 -14.87 -6.55 -9.01
C GLY A 217 -14.80 -7.11 -10.44
N ASP A 218 -13.61 -7.08 -11.04
CA ASP A 218 -13.34 -7.60 -12.40
C ASP A 218 -12.91 -9.10 -12.39
N SER A 219 -12.66 -9.70 -11.21
CA SER A 219 -12.34 -11.13 -11.02
C SER A 219 -12.86 -11.66 -9.67
N ASP A 220 -13.37 -12.89 -9.62
CA ASP A 220 -13.82 -13.57 -8.39
C ASP A 220 -12.66 -14.10 -7.52
N THR A 221 -11.45 -14.24 -8.09
CA THR A 221 -10.29 -14.90 -7.46
C THR A 221 -8.97 -14.27 -7.93
N PHE A 222 -7.89 -14.47 -7.18
CA PHE A 222 -6.52 -14.13 -7.61
C PHE A 222 -5.50 -15.14 -7.05
N ASN A 223 -4.35 -15.30 -7.71
CA ASN A 223 -3.27 -16.16 -7.21
C ASN A 223 -1.87 -15.61 -7.58
N ILE A 224 -1.26 -14.90 -6.65
CA ILE A 224 0.14 -14.44 -6.75
C ILE A 224 1.07 -15.65 -6.62
N VAL A 225 2.12 -15.74 -7.46
CA VAL A 225 3.21 -16.73 -7.32
C VAL A 225 4.57 -16.04 -7.42
N LEU A 226 5.24 -15.91 -6.28
CA LEU A 226 6.60 -15.37 -6.15
C LEU A 226 7.62 -16.49 -6.42
N ARG A 227 8.47 -16.34 -7.44
CA ARG A 227 9.38 -17.41 -7.91
C ARG A 227 10.84 -17.19 -7.52
N PHE A 228 11.47 -18.24 -7.01
CA PHE A 228 12.85 -18.22 -6.50
C PHE A 228 13.81 -19.15 -7.25
N ASP A 229 13.39 -19.83 -8.32
CA ASP A 229 14.21 -20.83 -9.00
C ASP A 229 15.46 -20.24 -9.69
N ASP A 230 15.31 -19.14 -10.45
CA ASP A 230 16.46 -18.38 -10.97
C ASP A 230 17.36 -17.85 -9.85
N ARG A 231 16.75 -17.48 -8.71
CA ARG A 231 17.44 -16.88 -7.55
C ARG A 231 18.28 -17.92 -6.80
N ALA A 232 17.83 -19.17 -6.75
CA ALA A 232 18.60 -20.30 -6.21
C ALA A 232 19.85 -20.59 -7.06
N ALA A 233 19.75 -20.48 -8.39
CA ALA A 233 20.93 -20.61 -9.26
C ALA A 233 21.97 -19.50 -9.00
N ILE A 234 21.53 -18.25 -8.82
CA ILE A 234 22.41 -17.13 -8.44
C ILE A 234 23.10 -17.38 -7.10
N ILE A 235 22.37 -17.88 -6.08
CA ILE A 235 22.96 -18.28 -4.79
C ILE A 235 23.99 -19.41 -4.95
N GLY A 236 23.75 -20.37 -5.84
CA GLY A 236 24.70 -21.43 -6.18
C GLY A 236 26.02 -20.89 -6.73
N GLU A 237 25.97 -19.97 -7.69
CA GLU A 237 27.17 -19.34 -8.26
C GLU A 237 27.91 -18.46 -7.25
N ILE A 238 27.20 -17.71 -6.38
CA ILE A 238 27.80 -16.96 -5.28
C ILE A 238 28.54 -17.90 -4.31
N LEU A 239 27.92 -19.03 -3.95
CA LEU A 239 28.53 -20.03 -3.08
C LEU A 239 29.74 -20.71 -3.73
N LYS A 240 29.69 -21.03 -5.03
CA LYS A 240 30.85 -21.52 -5.79
C LYS A 240 32.01 -20.54 -5.71
N ASN A 241 31.79 -19.28 -6.08
CA ASN A 241 32.84 -18.24 -6.06
C ASN A 241 33.49 -18.15 -4.67
N LYS A 242 32.69 -18.08 -3.59
CA LYS A 242 33.20 -17.99 -2.22
C LYS A 242 33.99 -19.22 -1.76
N LEU A 243 33.55 -20.41 -2.15
CA LEU A 243 34.20 -21.66 -1.76
C LEU A 243 35.45 -21.97 -2.60
N ILE A 244 35.46 -21.63 -3.88
CA ILE A 244 36.43 -22.15 -4.85
C ILE A 244 37.51 -21.12 -5.21
N ASP A 245 37.15 -19.88 -5.55
CA ASP A 245 38.13 -18.86 -5.96
C ASP A 245 38.99 -18.35 -4.80
N GLU A 246 38.51 -18.49 -3.56
CA GLU A 246 39.24 -18.13 -2.33
C GLU A 246 40.00 -19.32 -1.70
N ASP A 247 40.09 -20.48 -2.35
CA ASP A 247 40.65 -21.73 -1.81
C ASP A 247 39.93 -22.30 -0.55
N THR A 248 38.93 -21.60 0.00
CA THR A 248 38.19 -21.93 1.24
C THR A 248 37.70 -23.39 1.31
N LEU A 249 37.18 -23.95 0.21
CA LEU A 249 36.72 -25.35 0.15
C LEU A 249 37.85 -26.34 0.39
N TYR A 250 39.04 -26.10 -0.16
CA TYR A 250 40.16 -27.01 0.00
C TYR A 250 40.64 -27.02 1.44
N ASP A 251 40.81 -25.83 2.02
CA ASP A 251 41.26 -25.68 3.41
C ASP A 251 40.19 -26.25 4.37
N LEU A 252 38.88 -26.06 4.10
CA LEU A 252 37.77 -26.68 4.83
C LEU A 252 37.78 -28.22 4.75
N VAL A 253 37.97 -28.79 3.56
CA VAL A 253 38.06 -30.24 3.35
C VAL A 253 39.30 -30.81 4.05
N PHE A 254 40.44 -30.12 4.01
CA PHE A 254 41.64 -30.56 4.71
C PHE A 254 41.45 -30.53 6.23
N ASP A 255 41.10 -29.38 6.81
CA ASP A 255 41.00 -29.20 8.26
C ASP A 255 39.87 -30.04 8.90
N GLN A 256 38.73 -30.23 8.21
CA GLN A 256 37.57 -30.93 8.78
C GLN A 256 37.46 -32.41 8.39
N VAL A 257 38.01 -32.83 7.25
CA VAL A 257 37.87 -34.22 6.76
C VAL A 257 39.20 -34.95 6.73
N ILE A 258 40.22 -34.39 6.08
CA ILE A 258 41.50 -35.08 5.87
C ILE A 258 42.29 -35.19 7.18
N ASP A 259 42.48 -34.09 7.90
CA ASP A 259 43.30 -34.05 9.13
C ASP A 259 42.76 -34.99 10.24
N PRO A 260 41.44 -35.00 10.54
CA PRO A 260 40.88 -35.95 11.51
C PRO A 260 40.98 -37.42 11.08
N LEU A 261 40.92 -37.73 9.77
CA LEU A 261 41.13 -39.07 9.24
C LEU A 261 42.61 -39.48 9.35
N ILE A 262 43.54 -38.57 9.06
CA ILE A 262 44.99 -38.79 9.20
C ILE A 262 45.34 -39.09 10.66
N GLN A 263 44.87 -38.27 11.61
CA GLN A 263 45.10 -38.49 13.05
C GLN A 263 44.54 -39.85 13.54
N GLN A 264 43.34 -40.25 13.11
CA GLN A 264 42.77 -41.56 13.44
C GLN A 264 43.53 -42.74 12.80
N THR A 265 44.07 -42.55 11.59
CA THR A 265 44.79 -43.58 10.84
C THR A 265 46.18 -43.82 11.45
N ILE A 266 46.90 -42.76 11.79
CA ILE A 266 48.24 -42.84 12.40
C ILE A 266 48.18 -43.51 13.78
N ALA A 267 47.12 -43.24 14.55
CA ALA A 267 46.86 -43.91 15.83
C ALA A 267 46.65 -45.43 15.70
N GLN A 268 46.41 -45.96 14.49
CA GLN A 268 46.13 -47.37 14.21
C GLN A 268 47.30 -48.14 13.55
N THR A 269 48.50 -47.55 13.52
CA THR A 269 49.82 -48.12 13.13
C THR A 269 50.22 -47.90 11.66
N THR A 270 51.31 -47.15 11.44
CA THR A 270 51.89 -46.86 10.11
C THR A 270 53.07 -47.78 9.71
N ASP A 271 53.20 -48.98 10.29
CA ASP A 271 54.27 -49.95 9.97
C ASP A 271 54.00 -50.65 8.61
N ILE A 272 54.59 -50.10 7.55
CA ILE A 272 54.52 -50.65 6.18
C ILE A 272 55.41 -51.89 5.98
N GLY A 273 55.99 -52.42 7.05
CA GLY A 273 56.89 -53.56 7.06
C GLY A 273 58.31 -53.19 7.47
N PHE A 274 59.04 -54.18 7.97
CA PHE A 274 60.48 -54.11 8.25
C PHE A 274 60.90 -53.04 9.28
N GLY A 275 59.97 -52.51 10.08
CA GLY A 275 60.23 -51.43 11.03
C GLY A 275 60.32 -50.04 10.39
N ILE A 276 59.83 -49.90 9.16
CA ILE A 276 59.68 -48.63 8.46
C ILE A 276 58.28 -48.09 8.79
N SER A 277 58.22 -46.88 9.33
CA SER A 277 56.97 -46.16 9.61
C SER A 277 56.84 -44.91 8.75
N LEU A 278 55.61 -44.63 8.31
CA LEU A 278 55.24 -43.30 7.80
C LEU A 278 54.99 -42.36 8.99
N THR A 279 55.44 -41.11 8.88
CA THR A 279 55.09 -40.03 9.83
C THR A 279 53.88 -39.25 9.34
N GLU A 280 53.33 -38.42 10.22
CA GLU A 280 52.15 -37.59 9.97
C GLU A 280 52.31 -36.68 8.75
N GLN A 281 53.39 -35.88 8.72
CA GLN A 281 53.69 -34.99 7.60
C GLN A 281 53.81 -35.75 6.27
N GLU A 282 54.47 -36.91 6.24
CA GLU A 282 54.67 -37.67 5.00
C GLU A 282 53.37 -38.30 4.47
N VAL A 283 52.37 -38.49 5.33
CA VAL A 283 51.03 -38.89 4.94
C VAL A 283 50.26 -37.67 4.39
N VAL A 284 50.31 -36.52 5.09
CA VAL A 284 49.71 -35.24 4.63
C VAL A 284 50.26 -34.81 3.26
N ASP A 285 51.59 -34.78 3.11
CA ASP A 285 52.30 -34.47 1.86
C ASP A 285 51.90 -35.43 0.71
N THR A 286 51.43 -36.63 1.04
CA THR A 286 50.90 -37.57 0.05
C THR A 286 49.41 -37.31 -0.24
N PHE A 287 48.61 -36.87 0.72
CA PHE A 287 47.20 -36.52 0.49
C PHE A 287 47.00 -35.33 -0.46
N GLU A 288 47.90 -34.34 -0.49
CA GLU A 288 47.86 -33.28 -1.51
C GLU A 288 48.01 -33.80 -2.95
N ILE A 289 48.65 -34.97 -3.14
CA ILE A 289 48.78 -35.65 -4.44
C ILE A 289 47.49 -36.44 -4.78
N ILE A 290 46.73 -36.86 -3.77
CA ILE A 290 45.51 -37.66 -3.89
C ILE A 290 44.29 -36.78 -4.16
N ALA A 291 44.24 -35.59 -3.55
CA ALA A 291 43.17 -34.62 -3.74
C ALA A 291 43.77 -33.25 -4.11
N PRO A 292 44.29 -33.04 -5.34
CA PRO A 292 44.84 -31.75 -5.74
C PRO A 292 43.78 -30.64 -5.73
N ARG A 293 44.13 -29.40 -5.34
CA ARG A 293 43.23 -28.24 -5.23
C ARG A 293 42.16 -28.16 -6.34
N ALA A 294 42.59 -28.12 -7.60
CA ALA A 294 41.68 -28.03 -8.75
C ALA A 294 40.68 -29.21 -8.92
N TRP A 295 41.01 -30.40 -8.44
CA TRP A 295 40.06 -31.53 -8.42
C TRP A 295 39.05 -31.41 -7.27
N VAL A 296 39.50 -30.93 -6.09
CA VAL A 296 38.59 -30.64 -4.97
C VAL A 296 37.58 -29.55 -5.37
N SER A 297 38.04 -28.51 -6.08
CA SER A 297 37.18 -27.49 -6.69
C SER A 297 36.14 -28.11 -7.64
N GLU A 298 36.57 -28.92 -8.61
CA GLU A 298 35.68 -29.59 -9.59
C GLU A 298 34.60 -30.45 -8.91
N GLN A 299 34.95 -31.17 -7.83
CA GLN A 299 33.94 -31.94 -7.07
C GLN A 299 33.04 -31.05 -6.22
N GLY A 300 33.53 -29.90 -5.74
CA GLY A 300 32.73 -28.89 -5.06
C GLY A 300 31.67 -28.26 -5.96
N GLU A 301 32.06 -27.87 -7.18
CA GLU A 301 31.13 -27.38 -8.21
C GLU A 301 30.02 -28.41 -8.45
N GLY A 302 30.38 -29.67 -8.68
CA GLY A 302 29.43 -30.76 -8.92
C GLY A 302 28.47 -31.04 -7.76
N VAL A 303 28.91 -30.91 -6.50
CA VAL A 303 28.04 -31.02 -5.33
C VAL A 303 27.06 -29.84 -5.25
N ILE A 304 27.52 -28.62 -5.52
CA ILE A 304 26.66 -27.42 -5.52
C ILE A 304 25.65 -27.50 -6.67
N ASP A 305 26.06 -27.89 -7.88
CA ASP A 305 25.17 -28.07 -9.03
C ASP A 305 24.12 -29.16 -8.78
N ALA A 306 24.51 -30.29 -8.17
CA ALA A 306 23.56 -31.33 -7.78
C ALA A 306 22.54 -30.83 -6.74
N LEU A 307 22.95 -29.96 -5.82
CA LEU A 307 22.07 -29.32 -4.84
C LEU A 307 21.13 -28.29 -5.51
N ILE A 308 21.61 -27.42 -6.40
CA ILE A 308 20.76 -26.45 -7.10
C ILE A 308 19.76 -27.18 -8.01
N ALA A 309 20.19 -28.15 -8.80
CA ALA A 309 19.29 -28.97 -9.63
C ALA A 309 18.27 -29.76 -8.79
N TYR A 310 18.61 -30.09 -7.54
CA TYR A 310 17.67 -30.66 -6.57
C TYR A 310 16.69 -29.63 -6.00
N LEU A 311 17.13 -28.41 -5.64
CA LEU A 311 16.29 -27.37 -5.05
C LEU A 311 15.32 -26.75 -6.07
N VAL A 312 15.79 -26.50 -7.30
CA VAL A 312 14.97 -26.05 -8.44
C VAL A 312 14.05 -27.16 -8.95
N GLY A 313 14.37 -28.42 -8.65
CA GLY A 313 13.49 -29.58 -8.89
C GLY A 313 13.70 -30.29 -10.22
N GLU A 314 14.78 -30.00 -10.95
CA GLU A 314 15.20 -30.75 -12.15
C GLU A 314 15.47 -32.23 -11.82
N THR A 315 16.02 -32.51 -10.63
CA THR A 315 16.19 -33.86 -10.09
C THR A 315 15.16 -34.13 -8.98
N ASN A 316 14.86 -35.40 -8.69
CA ASN A 316 13.94 -35.80 -7.60
C ASN A 316 14.68 -36.33 -6.35
N SER A 317 16.01 -36.40 -6.40
CA SER A 317 16.85 -37.00 -5.37
C SER A 317 18.23 -36.37 -5.41
N LEU A 318 18.72 -35.89 -4.27
CA LEU A 318 20.08 -35.39 -4.15
C LEU A 318 21.05 -36.57 -3.99
N GLU A 319 21.82 -36.83 -5.05
CA GLU A 319 22.85 -37.85 -5.11
C GLU A 319 23.94 -37.38 -6.09
N TYR A 320 25.14 -37.08 -5.58
CA TYR A 320 26.32 -36.77 -6.39
C TYR A 320 27.43 -37.79 -6.07
N THR A 321 27.99 -38.44 -7.09
CA THR A 321 28.97 -39.52 -6.89
C THR A 321 30.35 -39.11 -7.40
N ILE A 322 31.31 -39.05 -6.46
CA ILE A 322 32.72 -38.78 -6.72
C ILE A 322 33.41 -40.12 -6.98
N GLU A 323 33.90 -40.35 -8.20
CA GLU A 323 34.79 -41.48 -8.49
C GLU A 323 36.20 -41.22 -7.94
N LEU A 324 36.72 -42.15 -7.13
CA LEU A 324 38.07 -42.07 -6.54
C LEU A 324 39.09 -42.98 -7.24
N ASN A 325 38.71 -43.71 -8.29
CA ASN A 325 39.54 -44.74 -8.93
C ASN A 325 40.96 -44.26 -9.30
N ASP A 326 41.08 -43.11 -9.97
CA ASP A 326 42.37 -42.55 -10.37
C ASP A 326 43.15 -41.92 -9.20
N GLN A 327 42.45 -41.34 -8.22
CA GLN A 327 43.06 -40.80 -7.00
C GLN A 327 43.60 -41.92 -6.10
N LYS A 328 42.90 -43.06 -6.02
CA LYS A 328 43.31 -44.29 -5.32
C LYS A 328 44.53 -44.95 -5.98
N ALA A 329 44.60 -44.92 -7.31
CA ALA A 329 45.79 -45.37 -8.06
C ALA A 329 46.99 -44.44 -7.84
N SER A 330 46.75 -43.12 -7.78
CA SER A 330 47.77 -42.11 -7.49
C SER A 330 48.29 -42.22 -6.06
N ALA A 331 47.39 -42.37 -5.07
CA ALA A 331 47.68 -42.66 -3.67
C ALA A 331 48.59 -43.87 -3.51
N THR A 332 48.20 -44.99 -4.15
CA THR A 332 48.97 -46.23 -4.13
C THR A 332 50.38 -46.00 -4.68
N THR A 333 50.52 -45.29 -5.80
CA THR A 333 51.81 -45.05 -6.43
C THR A 333 52.72 -44.17 -5.57
N ALA A 334 52.19 -43.06 -5.04
CA ALA A 334 52.96 -42.13 -4.20
C ALA A 334 53.42 -42.78 -2.89
N LEU A 335 52.54 -43.49 -2.19
CA LEU A 335 52.88 -44.22 -0.96
C LEU A 335 53.86 -45.39 -1.22
N GLN A 336 53.83 -46.02 -2.40
CA GLN A 336 54.81 -47.04 -2.78
C GLN A 336 56.20 -46.44 -2.98
N ASP A 337 56.33 -45.35 -3.71
CA ASP A 337 57.63 -44.72 -3.96
C ASP A 337 58.21 -44.07 -2.68
N LEU A 338 57.37 -43.51 -1.80
CA LEU A 338 57.76 -43.08 -0.45
C LEU A 338 58.26 -44.25 0.41
N GLY A 339 57.53 -45.39 0.41
CA GLY A 339 57.93 -46.60 1.12
C GLY A 339 59.25 -47.20 0.62
N ARG A 340 59.50 -47.13 -0.69
CA ARG A 340 60.76 -47.54 -1.32
C ARG A 340 61.91 -46.60 -0.97
N ALA A 341 61.71 -45.29 -0.96
CA ALA A 341 62.73 -44.31 -0.58
C ALA A 341 63.18 -44.50 0.88
N LYS A 342 62.23 -44.69 1.81
CA LYS A 342 62.51 -45.04 3.21
C LYS A 342 63.23 -46.37 3.35
N LEU A 343 62.87 -47.37 2.54
CA LEU A 343 63.57 -48.67 2.51
C LEU A 343 65.02 -48.53 2.03
N GLU A 344 65.29 -47.66 1.05
CA GLU A 344 66.65 -47.38 0.58
C GLU A 344 67.49 -46.70 1.66
N GLU A 345 67.01 -45.63 2.30
CA GLU A 345 67.68 -44.99 3.46
C GLU A 345 67.92 -45.99 4.62
N THR A 346 66.92 -46.81 4.93
CA THR A 346 67.00 -47.84 5.98
C THR A 346 68.04 -48.91 5.66
N ILE A 347 68.28 -49.23 4.37
CA ILE A 347 69.29 -50.20 3.94
C ILE A 347 70.68 -49.56 3.84
N GLU A 348 70.80 -48.32 3.35
CA GLU A 348 72.09 -47.62 3.22
C GLU A 348 72.74 -47.30 4.58
N THR A 349 71.94 -47.11 5.63
CA THR A 349 72.45 -46.91 7.00
C THR A 349 72.99 -48.19 7.67
N ILE A 350 72.81 -49.38 7.07
CA ILE A 350 73.27 -50.65 7.63
C ILE A 350 74.80 -50.79 7.51
N PRO A 351 75.53 -51.09 8.60
CA PRO A 351 76.99 -51.19 8.58
C PRO A 351 77.48 -52.40 7.76
N ASN A 352 78.65 -52.26 7.12
CA ASN A 352 79.30 -53.36 6.41
C ASN A 352 79.72 -54.49 7.37
N CYS A 353 79.58 -55.75 6.94
CA CYS A 353 79.83 -56.93 7.79
C CYS A 353 81.29 -57.03 8.27
N SER A 354 81.47 -57.23 9.57
CA SER A 354 82.80 -57.23 10.22
C SER A 354 83.59 -58.52 9.99
N SER A 355 82.89 -59.65 9.81
CA SER A 355 83.47 -60.98 9.64
C SER A 355 82.72 -61.82 8.59
N PRO A 356 83.37 -62.88 8.04
CA PRO A 356 82.70 -63.82 7.15
C PRO A 356 81.52 -64.58 7.80
N LEU A 357 81.49 -64.65 9.14
CA LEU A 357 80.38 -65.27 9.89
C LEU A 357 79.16 -64.34 9.91
N ASP A 358 79.37 -63.04 10.10
CA ASP A 358 78.31 -62.03 10.04
C ASP A 358 77.70 -61.98 8.63
N ALA A 359 78.54 -62.08 7.60
CA ALA A 359 78.11 -62.12 6.20
C ALA A 359 77.20 -63.33 5.86
N VAL A 360 77.46 -64.50 6.46
CA VAL A 360 76.56 -65.66 6.34
C VAL A 360 75.27 -65.43 7.13
N GLY A 361 75.33 -64.76 8.28
CA GLY A 361 74.14 -64.32 9.04
C GLY A 361 73.25 -63.39 8.23
N ALA A 362 73.81 -62.30 7.67
CA ALA A 362 73.10 -61.34 6.83
C ALA A 362 72.45 -61.99 5.59
N ALA A 363 73.10 -62.98 4.97
CA ALA A 363 72.52 -63.74 3.87
C ALA A 363 71.34 -64.63 4.31
N GLN A 364 71.33 -65.11 5.56
CA GLN A 364 70.17 -65.82 6.14
C GLN A 364 69.06 -64.87 6.55
N ASP A 365 69.39 -63.67 7.05
CA ASP A 365 68.42 -62.62 7.38
C ASP A 365 67.62 -62.22 6.13
N LEU A 366 68.32 -61.91 5.03
CA LEU A 366 67.72 -61.66 3.71
C LEU A 366 66.89 -62.85 3.21
N GLY A 367 67.44 -64.06 3.28
CA GLY A 367 66.75 -65.29 2.88
C GLY A 367 65.53 -65.68 3.74
N SER A 368 65.34 -65.01 4.89
CA SER A 368 64.17 -65.15 5.76
C SER A 368 63.28 -63.90 5.78
N LEU A 369 63.50 -62.97 4.85
CA LEU A 369 62.77 -61.69 4.73
C LEU A 369 62.82 -60.86 6.01
N SER A 370 64.02 -60.69 6.57
CA SER A 370 64.31 -59.79 7.70
C SER A 370 65.49 -58.87 7.35
N ILE A 371 65.52 -57.66 7.92
CA ILE A 371 66.59 -56.70 7.64
C ILE A 371 67.96 -57.32 8.00
N PRO A 372 68.92 -57.35 7.06
CA PRO A 372 70.23 -57.94 7.32
C PRO A 372 70.99 -57.18 8.40
N ARG A 373 71.52 -57.92 9.38
CA ARG A 373 72.32 -57.35 10.49
C ARG A 373 73.56 -56.57 10.05
N CYS A 374 74.01 -56.74 8.81
CA CYS A 374 75.11 -56.01 8.18
C CYS A 374 75.09 -56.21 6.65
N ILE A 375 75.70 -55.30 5.88
CA ILE A 375 75.84 -55.45 4.41
C ILE A 375 77.09 -56.26 4.07
N ALA A 376 76.91 -57.36 3.33
CA ALA A 376 78.00 -58.19 2.81
C ALA A 376 78.14 -58.01 1.29
N GLY A 377 79.20 -57.34 0.82
CA GLY A 377 79.46 -57.15 -0.62
C GLY A 377 79.06 -55.79 -1.20
N GLY A 378 78.69 -54.82 -0.37
CA GLY A 378 78.35 -53.45 -0.78
C GLY A 378 77.12 -53.38 -1.68
N GLN A 379 77.13 -52.46 -2.65
CA GLN A 379 75.96 -52.10 -3.47
C GLN A 379 75.23 -53.28 -4.12
N THR A 380 75.95 -54.33 -4.52
CA THR A 380 75.35 -55.54 -5.12
C THR A 380 74.31 -56.19 -4.21
N THR A 381 74.53 -56.12 -2.89
CA THR A 381 73.66 -56.70 -1.86
C THR A 381 72.60 -55.71 -1.38
N ILE A 382 72.87 -54.40 -1.43
CA ILE A 382 71.85 -53.34 -1.25
C ILE A 382 70.78 -53.47 -2.34
N ASN A 383 71.20 -53.53 -3.61
CA ASN A 383 70.30 -53.71 -4.76
C ASN A 383 69.51 -55.03 -4.70
N LEU A 384 70.12 -56.10 -4.16
CA LEU A 384 69.44 -57.38 -3.95
C LEU A 384 68.40 -57.31 -2.83
N ALA A 385 68.70 -56.58 -1.74
CA ALA A 385 67.77 -56.33 -0.65
C ALA A 385 66.57 -55.50 -1.11
N LEU A 386 66.82 -54.37 -1.79
CA LEU A 386 65.79 -53.53 -2.41
C LEU A 386 64.88 -54.34 -3.34
N GLY A 387 65.46 -55.13 -4.25
CA GLY A 387 64.71 -56.00 -5.17
C GLY A 387 63.97 -57.17 -4.50
N SER A 388 64.22 -57.44 -3.21
CA SER A 388 63.53 -58.49 -2.43
C SER A 388 62.45 -57.92 -1.51
N PHE A 389 62.68 -56.74 -0.92
CA PHE A 389 61.76 -56.09 0.03
C PHE A 389 60.78 -55.13 -0.63
N GLY A 390 61.17 -54.43 -1.70
CA GLY A 390 60.33 -53.48 -2.42
C GLY A 390 58.95 -54.05 -2.79
N PRO A 391 58.87 -55.19 -3.51
CA PRO A 391 57.59 -55.82 -3.87
C PRO A 391 56.70 -56.24 -2.67
N ILE A 392 57.27 -56.36 -1.46
CA ILE A 392 56.52 -56.69 -0.24
C ILE A 392 55.94 -55.42 0.39
N ILE A 393 56.69 -54.30 0.37
CA ILE A 393 56.15 -52.98 0.71
C ILE A 393 55.07 -52.59 -0.30
N ASP A 394 55.34 -52.77 -1.60
CA ASP A 394 54.40 -52.46 -2.69
C ASP A 394 53.04 -53.13 -2.47
N ALA A 395 53.04 -54.44 -2.18
CA ALA A 395 51.84 -55.21 -1.93
C ALA A 395 51.14 -54.85 -0.60
N ARG A 396 51.88 -54.41 0.42
CA ARG A 396 51.30 -53.93 1.70
C ARG A 396 50.62 -52.59 1.53
N VAL A 397 51.26 -51.64 0.85
CA VAL A 397 50.69 -50.33 0.53
C VAL A 397 49.45 -50.48 -0.35
N ALA A 398 49.51 -51.36 -1.37
CA ALA A 398 48.35 -51.63 -2.22
C ALA A 398 47.16 -52.23 -1.44
N SER A 399 47.40 -53.19 -0.53
CA SER A 399 46.32 -53.70 0.34
C SER A 399 45.78 -52.60 1.24
N PHE A 400 46.66 -51.82 1.89
CA PHE A 400 46.25 -50.74 2.79
C PHE A 400 45.38 -49.69 2.09
N VAL A 401 45.76 -49.22 0.90
CA VAL A 401 44.94 -48.28 0.13
C VAL A 401 43.64 -48.93 -0.35
N GLU A 402 43.66 -50.21 -0.74
CA GLU A 402 42.46 -50.95 -1.15
C GLU A 402 41.46 -51.15 0.01
N ASP A 403 41.97 -51.45 1.20
CA ASP A 403 41.22 -51.73 2.42
C ASP A 403 40.73 -50.46 3.16
N GLN A 404 41.28 -49.27 2.86
CA GLN A 404 40.98 -48.02 3.59
C GLN A 404 40.35 -46.91 2.71
N VAL A 405 40.61 -46.86 1.41
CA VAL A 405 40.04 -45.84 0.51
C VAL A 405 38.93 -46.47 -0.33
N PRO A 406 37.68 -45.94 -0.30
CA PRO A 406 36.60 -46.44 -1.14
C PRO A 406 36.86 -46.09 -2.63
N ASN A 407 36.17 -46.78 -3.54
CA ASN A 407 36.29 -46.52 -4.98
C ASN A 407 35.40 -45.34 -5.44
N GLU A 408 34.37 -45.04 -4.65
CA GLU A 408 33.37 -44.00 -4.90
C GLU A 408 32.93 -43.40 -3.56
N ILE A 409 32.60 -42.11 -3.54
CA ILE A 409 31.90 -41.45 -2.42
C ILE A 409 30.62 -40.85 -3.00
N ALA A 410 29.47 -41.26 -2.47
CA ALA A 410 28.19 -40.62 -2.77
C ALA A 410 27.90 -39.57 -1.69
N TYR A 411 27.68 -38.33 -2.12
CA TYR A 411 27.15 -37.25 -1.29
C TYR A 411 25.63 -37.17 -1.50
N THR A 412 24.88 -37.22 -0.40
CA THR A 412 23.43 -37.40 -0.40
C THR A 412 22.73 -36.36 0.48
N ARG A 413 21.40 -36.34 0.46
CA ARG A 413 20.59 -35.52 1.39
C ARG A 413 21.00 -35.71 2.85
N ALA A 414 21.26 -36.95 3.28
CA ALA A 414 21.58 -37.24 4.68
C ALA A 414 22.90 -36.60 5.15
N ASP A 415 23.80 -36.30 4.21
CA ASP A 415 25.08 -35.65 4.48
C ASP A 415 24.91 -34.13 4.66
N ILE A 416 24.03 -33.49 3.88
CA ILE A 416 23.57 -32.10 4.13
C ILE A 416 22.85 -32.00 5.47
N ASP A 417 21.85 -32.86 5.71
CA ASP A 417 21.06 -32.84 6.95
C ASP A 417 21.94 -32.98 8.21
N ALA A 418 23.08 -33.68 8.09
CA ALA A 418 24.07 -33.84 9.15
C ALA A 418 25.05 -32.66 9.28
N GLN A 419 25.39 -31.96 8.19
CA GLN A 419 26.31 -30.82 8.19
C GLN A 419 25.64 -29.51 8.63
N VAL A 420 24.47 -29.21 8.06
CA VAL A 420 23.77 -27.94 8.32
C VAL A 420 23.04 -27.96 9.68
N GLY A 421 22.73 -29.16 10.16
CA GLY A 421 22.06 -29.38 11.45
C GLY A 421 20.56 -29.11 11.41
N GLY A 422 19.83 -29.68 12.36
CA GLY A 422 18.36 -29.59 12.46
C GLY A 422 17.83 -28.23 12.93
N SER A 423 18.42 -27.13 12.46
CA SER A 423 17.93 -25.76 12.64
C SER A 423 17.22 -25.21 11.40
N PHE A 424 17.22 -25.96 10.29
CA PHE A 424 16.38 -25.70 9.13
C PHE A 424 15.06 -26.46 9.28
N ASP A 425 13.95 -25.75 9.06
CA ASP A 425 12.73 -26.36 8.52
C ASP A 425 13.10 -27.09 7.22
N THR A 426 12.52 -28.26 6.99
CA THR A 426 13.23 -29.35 6.30
C THR A 426 13.67 -28.99 4.87
N LEU A 427 14.75 -29.61 4.37
CA LEU A 427 15.25 -29.34 3.01
C LEU A 427 14.18 -29.54 1.92
N ASP A 428 13.15 -30.34 2.18
CA ASP A 428 12.00 -30.52 1.30
C ASP A 428 11.04 -29.30 1.29
N GLU A 429 10.96 -28.53 2.38
CA GLU A 429 10.21 -27.27 2.47
C GLU A 429 10.95 -26.15 1.73
N VAL A 430 12.28 -26.03 1.93
CA VAL A 430 13.14 -25.11 1.15
C VAL A 430 13.08 -25.44 -0.33
N ARG A 431 13.16 -26.72 -0.71
CA ARG A 431 12.93 -27.18 -2.09
C ARG A 431 11.53 -26.82 -2.57
N ALA A 432 10.49 -27.03 -1.78
CA ALA A 432 9.12 -26.74 -2.18
C ALA A 432 8.93 -25.25 -2.49
N LEU A 433 9.48 -24.37 -1.65
CA LEU A 433 9.49 -22.92 -1.84
C LEU A 433 10.25 -22.49 -3.11
N ILE A 434 11.42 -23.09 -3.37
CA ILE A 434 12.23 -22.75 -4.55
C ILE A 434 11.58 -23.26 -5.85
N SER A 435 11.15 -24.52 -5.88
CA SER A 435 10.65 -25.18 -7.11
C SER A 435 9.19 -24.88 -7.47
N ASN A 436 8.33 -24.54 -6.51
CA ASN A 436 6.93 -24.16 -6.78
C ASN A 436 6.69 -22.65 -6.63
N GLY A 437 7.62 -21.93 -6.00
CA GLY A 437 7.41 -20.56 -5.54
C GLY A 437 6.62 -20.46 -4.23
N PHE A 438 6.46 -19.24 -3.74
CA PHE A 438 5.48 -18.89 -2.71
C PHE A 438 4.18 -18.44 -3.36
N SER A 439 3.07 -19.13 -3.07
CA SER A 439 1.73 -18.78 -3.56
C SER A 439 0.92 -18.05 -2.49
N PHE A 440 0.22 -16.98 -2.88
CA PHE A 440 -0.75 -16.29 -2.03
C PHE A 440 -2.03 -15.99 -2.82
N SER A 441 -3.16 -16.47 -2.31
CA SER A 441 -4.46 -16.45 -2.98
C SER A 441 -5.53 -15.65 -2.22
N ASP A 442 -6.68 -15.44 -2.86
CA ASP A 442 -7.89 -14.86 -2.21
C ASP A 442 -8.24 -15.57 -0.89
N ARG A 443 -8.14 -16.90 -0.85
CA ARG A 443 -8.35 -17.71 0.36
C ARG A 443 -7.35 -17.38 1.48
N ASP A 444 -6.09 -17.12 1.13
CA ASP A 444 -5.05 -16.81 2.12
C ASP A 444 -5.24 -15.40 2.69
N LEU A 445 -5.70 -14.46 1.86
CA LEU A 445 -6.16 -13.14 2.29
C LEU A 445 -7.38 -13.23 3.22
N VAL A 446 -8.38 -14.05 2.91
CA VAL A 446 -9.54 -14.29 3.79
C VAL A 446 -9.11 -14.85 5.15
N MET A 447 -8.21 -15.85 5.17
CA MET A 447 -7.69 -16.43 6.42
C MET A 447 -6.86 -15.41 7.23
N ALA A 448 -6.12 -14.52 6.57
CA ALA A 448 -5.37 -13.44 7.23
C ALA A 448 -6.31 -12.37 7.84
N LEU A 449 -7.33 -11.92 7.09
CA LEU A 449 -8.29 -10.91 7.54
C LEU A 449 -9.20 -11.42 8.67
N ALA A 450 -9.57 -12.71 8.65
CA ALA A 450 -10.35 -13.34 9.71
C ALA A 450 -9.59 -13.46 11.05
N GLY A 451 -8.25 -13.42 11.02
CA GLY A 451 -7.40 -13.60 12.22
C GLY A 451 -7.55 -14.98 12.90
N GLY A 452 -8.21 -15.93 12.25
CA GLY A 452 -8.61 -17.21 12.84
C GLY A 452 -9.43 -18.09 11.88
N ASN A 453 -9.58 -19.36 12.27
CA ASN A 453 -10.19 -20.41 11.43
C ASN A 453 -11.66 -20.71 11.80
N ASP A 454 -12.36 -19.80 12.47
CA ASP A 454 -13.78 -19.99 12.78
C ASP A 454 -14.68 -19.51 11.62
N ALA A 455 -15.83 -20.17 11.46
CA ALA A 455 -16.69 -19.95 10.30
C ALA A 455 -17.44 -18.61 10.30
N GLN A 456 -17.46 -17.85 11.42
CA GLN A 456 -18.04 -16.52 11.44
C GLN A 456 -17.00 -15.51 10.96
N SER A 457 -15.80 -15.50 11.54
CA SER A 457 -14.72 -14.57 11.15
C SER A 457 -14.31 -14.73 9.69
N LEU A 458 -14.33 -15.95 9.14
CA LEU A 458 -14.10 -16.20 7.71
C LEU A 458 -15.23 -15.63 6.83
N ALA A 459 -16.50 -15.83 7.20
CA ALA A 459 -17.64 -15.30 6.45
C ALA A 459 -17.72 -13.76 6.53
N ASP A 460 -17.39 -13.18 7.69
CA ASP A 460 -17.30 -11.74 7.88
C ASP A 460 -16.15 -11.15 7.03
N ALA A 461 -15.01 -11.85 6.90
CA ALA A 461 -13.91 -11.45 6.00
C ALA A 461 -14.30 -11.55 4.52
N GLU A 462 -14.98 -12.62 4.10
CA GLU A 462 -15.51 -12.78 2.74
C GLU A 462 -16.52 -11.67 2.39
N ASP A 463 -17.46 -11.33 3.28
CA ASP A 463 -18.45 -10.26 3.05
C ASP A 463 -17.79 -8.87 2.99
N ASN A 464 -16.79 -8.60 3.84
CA ASN A 464 -16.03 -7.35 3.77
C ASN A 464 -15.24 -7.19 2.46
N LEU A 465 -14.56 -8.24 1.98
CA LEU A 465 -13.89 -8.22 0.67
C LEU A 465 -14.89 -8.03 -0.47
N ARG A 466 -16.04 -8.72 -0.39
CA ARG A 466 -17.12 -8.58 -1.37
C ARG A 466 -17.65 -7.15 -1.43
N ILE A 467 -17.86 -6.47 -0.29
CA ILE A 467 -18.34 -5.08 -0.25
C ILE A 467 -17.35 -4.12 -0.95
N LEU A 468 -16.04 -4.40 -0.93
CA LEU A 468 -15.06 -3.61 -1.68
C LEU A 468 -15.17 -3.85 -3.20
N ALA A 469 -15.38 -5.09 -3.62
CA ALA A 469 -15.46 -5.50 -5.04
C ALA A 469 -16.81 -5.14 -5.71
N ASP A 470 -17.94 -5.50 -5.09
CA ASP A 470 -19.29 -5.10 -5.54
C ASP A 470 -19.46 -3.57 -5.48
N GLY A 471 -18.71 -2.89 -4.60
CA GLY A 471 -18.62 -1.44 -4.48
C GLY A 471 -19.23 -0.89 -3.19
N ILE A 472 -18.60 0.15 -2.64
CA ILE A 472 -19.04 0.76 -1.37
C ILE A 472 -20.28 1.64 -1.60
N LEU A 473 -21.44 0.98 -1.63
CA LEU A 473 -22.76 1.60 -1.64
C LEU A 473 -23.21 1.88 -0.19
N ILE A 474 -23.29 3.15 0.19
CA ILE A 474 -23.80 3.56 1.51
C ILE A 474 -25.30 3.83 1.39
N THR A 475 -26.12 3.00 2.05
CA THR A 475 -27.59 3.12 2.11
C THR A 475 -28.06 3.60 3.48
N GLU A 476 -29.35 3.94 3.63
CA GLU A 476 -29.90 4.27 4.94
C GLU A 476 -29.75 3.15 5.96
N LYS A 477 -29.85 1.87 5.53
CA LYS A 477 -29.64 0.72 6.41
C LYS A 477 -28.25 0.74 7.08
N ASN A 478 -27.19 1.07 6.33
CA ASN A 478 -25.83 1.10 6.88
C ASN A 478 -25.66 2.13 8.01
N ILE A 479 -26.43 3.23 7.98
CA ILE A 479 -26.46 4.23 9.06
C ILE A 479 -27.41 3.77 10.19
N LEU A 480 -28.58 3.25 9.85
CA LEU A 480 -29.60 2.83 10.83
C LEU A 480 -29.14 1.64 11.70
N ASP A 481 -28.42 0.65 11.16
CA ASP A 481 -27.94 -0.51 11.94
C ASP A 481 -26.86 -0.11 12.98
N ASN A 482 -26.12 0.98 12.70
CA ASN A 482 -25.13 1.57 13.60
C ASN A 482 -25.74 2.47 14.69
N LEU A 483 -26.93 3.03 14.44
CA LEU A 483 -27.71 3.75 15.45
C LEU A 483 -28.54 2.72 16.24
N GLN A 484 -28.43 2.69 17.57
CA GLN A 484 -29.19 1.73 18.37
C GLN A 484 -29.85 2.37 19.59
N GLY A 485 -31.03 1.84 19.94
CA GLY A 485 -31.80 2.26 21.12
C GLY A 485 -32.27 3.71 21.05
N GLU A 486 -31.77 4.55 21.96
CA GLU A 486 -32.17 5.96 22.14
C GLU A 486 -31.77 6.83 20.93
N ASN A 487 -30.66 6.50 20.25
CA ASN A 487 -30.17 7.27 19.11
C ASN A 487 -31.07 7.15 17.87
N LEU A 488 -31.66 5.98 17.61
CA LEU A 488 -32.66 5.81 16.54
C LEU A 488 -33.91 6.63 16.81
N GLN A 489 -34.44 6.56 18.03
CA GLN A 489 -35.66 7.31 18.40
C GLN A 489 -35.42 8.82 18.31
N MET A 490 -34.22 9.29 18.67
CA MET A 490 -33.84 10.69 18.49
C MET A 490 -33.70 11.07 17.01
N PHE A 491 -33.19 10.19 16.16
CA PHE A 491 -33.10 10.42 14.71
C PHE A 491 -34.49 10.51 14.06
N ASP A 492 -35.37 9.55 14.35
CA ASP A 492 -36.75 9.51 13.87
C ASP A 492 -37.55 10.73 14.33
N ASP A 493 -37.48 11.10 15.62
CA ASP A 493 -38.10 12.31 16.15
C ASP A 493 -37.58 13.57 15.41
N VAL A 494 -36.25 13.67 15.19
CA VAL A 494 -35.65 14.81 14.47
C VAL A 494 -36.14 14.89 13.02
N ARG A 495 -36.24 13.76 12.31
CA ARG A 495 -36.79 13.68 10.94
C ARG A 495 -38.26 14.15 10.90
N ASP A 496 -39.10 13.65 11.80
CA ASP A 496 -40.51 14.02 11.90
C ASP A 496 -40.70 15.52 12.25
N TYR A 497 -39.86 16.06 13.15
CA TYR A 497 -39.83 17.49 13.46
C TYR A 497 -39.29 18.35 12.30
N ALA A 498 -38.30 17.88 11.54
CA ALA A 498 -37.71 18.60 10.41
C ALA A 498 -38.72 18.74 9.25
N GLY A 499 -39.33 17.64 8.81
CA GLY A 499 -40.38 17.66 7.79
C GLY A 499 -41.59 18.51 8.23
N THR A 500 -41.97 18.42 9.52
CA THR A 500 -42.99 19.30 10.10
C THR A 500 -42.58 20.78 10.02
N ALA A 501 -41.35 21.14 10.40
CA ALA A 501 -40.86 22.52 10.37
C ALA A 501 -40.80 23.10 8.95
N LEU A 502 -40.32 22.32 7.98
CA LEU A 502 -40.32 22.66 6.56
C LEU A 502 -41.74 22.90 6.03
N SER A 503 -42.69 21.99 6.32
CA SER A 503 -44.10 22.14 5.93
C SER A 503 -44.79 23.38 6.51
N VAL A 504 -44.28 23.90 7.64
CA VAL A 504 -44.78 25.08 8.35
C VAL A 504 -44.07 26.38 7.93
N ARG A 505 -42.93 26.32 7.23
CA ARG A 505 -42.07 27.46 6.84
C ARG A 505 -42.84 28.61 6.15
N TRP A 506 -43.83 28.30 5.31
CA TRP A 506 -44.68 29.31 4.64
C TRP A 506 -45.56 30.12 5.60
N LEU A 507 -45.93 29.58 6.77
CA LEU A 507 -46.75 30.29 7.76
C LEU A 507 -46.00 31.46 8.41
N LEU A 508 -44.66 31.41 8.49
CA LEU A 508 -43.83 32.54 8.94
C LEU A 508 -43.97 33.73 7.96
N TRP A 509 -43.88 33.46 6.66
CA TRP A 509 -44.06 34.47 5.62
C TRP A 509 -45.49 35.02 5.56
N VAL A 510 -46.52 34.19 5.83
CA VAL A 510 -47.91 34.66 5.97
C VAL A 510 -48.09 35.53 7.22
N LEU A 511 -47.50 35.13 8.36
CA LEU A 511 -47.54 35.90 9.61
C LEU A 511 -46.90 37.28 9.46
N LEU A 512 -45.82 37.39 8.67
CA LEU A 512 -45.16 38.64 8.30
C LEU A 512 -46.05 39.55 7.41
N LEU A 513 -46.81 38.98 6.49
CA LEU A 513 -47.66 39.75 5.56
C LEU A 513 -48.89 40.38 6.24
N ILE A 514 -49.40 39.79 7.33
CA ILE A 514 -50.55 40.31 8.09
C ILE A 514 -50.32 41.76 8.58
N PRO A 515 -49.27 42.08 9.37
CA PRO A 515 -49.02 43.45 9.81
C PRO A 515 -48.71 44.38 8.62
N LEU A 516 -48.08 43.91 7.54
CA LEU A 516 -47.83 44.71 6.34
C LEU A 516 -49.13 45.19 5.67
N VAL A 517 -50.13 44.30 5.54
CA VAL A 517 -51.45 44.65 5.03
C VAL A 517 -52.14 45.66 5.95
N VAL A 518 -52.06 45.48 7.28
CA VAL A 518 -52.65 46.42 8.26
C VAL A 518 -51.96 47.80 8.18
N ILE A 519 -50.63 47.86 8.08
CA ILE A 519 -49.85 49.09 7.87
C ILE A 519 -50.31 49.82 6.61
N ALA A 520 -50.43 49.10 5.49
CA ALA A 520 -50.88 49.65 4.23
C ALA A 520 -52.30 50.25 4.35
N LEU A 521 -53.24 49.52 4.96
CA LEU A 521 -54.63 49.96 5.17
C LEU A 521 -54.75 51.18 6.10
N ILE A 522 -53.92 51.28 7.14
CA ILE A 522 -53.99 52.35 8.15
C ILE A 522 -53.24 53.62 7.69
N GLY A 523 -52.10 53.47 7.01
CA GLY A 523 -51.33 54.58 6.44
C GLY A 523 -51.95 55.16 5.16
N GLY A 524 -52.46 54.28 4.28
CA GLY A 524 -52.94 54.63 2.94
C GLY A 524 -54.45 54.90 2.84
N ARG A 525 -54.84 56.17 2.71
CA ARG A 525 -56.25 56.60 2.47
C ARG A 525 -56.85 56.18 1.12
N GLY A 526 -56.06 55.59 0.22
CA GLY A 526 -56.47 55.04 -1.07
C GLY A 526 -55.32 54.23 -1.68
N TRP A 527 -55.58 53.42 -2.72
CA TRP A 527 -54.63 52.44 -3.27
C TRP A 527 -53.20 52.96 -3.49
N THR A 528 -53.04 54.13 -4.10
CA THR A 528 -51.72 54.75 -4.34
C THR A 528 -50.98 55.14 -3.06
N GLY A 529 -51.71 55.44 -1.98
CA GLY A 529 -51.16 55.63 -0.65
C GLY A 529 -50.86 54.31 0.07
N ARG A 530 -51.65 53.25 -0.17
CA ARG A 530 -51.43 51.91 0.41
C ARG A 530 -50.12 51.31 -0.10
N LEU A 531 -49.88 51.37 -1.42
CA LEU A 531 -48.64 50.92 -2.05
C LEU A 531 -47.41 51.66 -1.49
N LYS A 532 -47.48 52.99 -1.30
CA LYS A 532 -46.39 53.76 -0.69
C LYS A 532 -46.09 53.37 0.75
N TRP A 533 -47.10 53.02 1.56
CA TRP A 533 -46.87 52.55 2.93
C TRP A 533 -46.39 51.10 2.98
N ALA A 534 -46.87 50.22 2.10
CA ALA A 534 -46.38 48.85 2.01
C ALA A 534 -44.92 48.82 1.54
N GLY A 535 -44.66 49.23 0.30
CA GLY A 535 -43.31 49.18 -0.29
C GLY A 535 -42.29 50.05 0.44
N GLY A 536 -42.72 51.20 0.98
CA GLY A 536 -41.86 52.08 1.77
C GLY A 536 -41.47 51.51 3.14
N VAL A 537 -42.35 50.75 3.80
CA VAL A 537 -42.00 50.07 5.05
C VAL A 537 -41.15 48.83 4.78
N VAL A 538 -41.48 48.03 3.75
CA VAL A 538 -40.64 46.89 3.34
C VAL A 538 -39.21 47.36 3.02
N ALA A 539 -39.04 48.31 2.11
CA ALA A 539 -37.70 48.76 1.70
C ALA A 539 -36.87 49.31 2.87
N VAL A 540 -37.48 50.05 3.80
CA VAL A 540 -36.78 50.59 4.98
C VAL A 540 -36.48 49.51 6.01
N CYS A 541 -37.42 48.62 6.32
CA CYS A 541 -37.19 47.54 7.28
C CYS A 541 -36.18 46.51 6.75
N SER A 542 -36.23 46.15 5.47
CA SER A 542 -35.25 45.24 4.86
C SER A 542 -33.86 45.86 4.77
N LEU A 543 -33.74 47.17 4.47
CA LEU A 543 -32.44 47.87 4.52
C LEU A 543 -31.90 47.98 5.96
N LEU A 544 -32.77 48.20 6.96
CA LEU A 544 -32.39 48.18 8.37
C LEU A 544 -31.96 46.79 8.86
N VAL A 545 -32.53 45.71 8.31
CA VAL A 545 -32.08 44.34 8.62
C VAL A 545 -30.79 43.99 7.87
N TYR A 546 -30.66 44.33 6.58
CA TYR A 546 -29.40 44.20 5.82
C TYR A 546 -28.23 44.87 6.57
N GLY A 547 -28.39 46.14 6.92
CA GLY A 547 -27.38 46.88 7.68
C GLY A 547 -27.24 46.42 9.13
N GLY A 548 -28.33 45.96 9.75
CA GLY A 548 -28.32 45.42 11.11
C GLY A 548 -27.51 44.13 11.23
N ILE A 549 -27.66 43.21 10.27
CA ILE A 549 -26.86 41.99 10.13
C ILE A 549 -25.39 42.37 9.97
N SER A 550 -25.05 43.19 8.97
CA SER A 550 -23.65 43.61 8.73
C SER A 550 -23.01 44.29 9.94
N ILE A 551 -23.72 45.17 10.63
CA ILE A 551 -23.19 45.88 11.81
C ILE A 551 -23.05 44.94 13.01
N ALA A 552 -24.03 44.07 13.26
CA ALA A 552 -23.95 43.10 14.35
C ALA A 552 -22.77 42.14 14.15
N TRP A 553 -22.54 41.68 12.91
CA TRP A 553 -21.38 40.84 12.57
C TRP A 553 -20.05 41.59 12.73
N SER A 554 -19.97 42.86 12.32
CA SER A 554 -18.78 43.69 12.58
C SER A 554 -18.54 44.03 14.07
N MET A 555 -19.41 43.56 14.97
CA MET A 555 -19.23 43.60 16.42
C MET A 555 -19.13 42.20 17.05
N ASN A 556 -19.18 41.13 16.24
CA ASN A 556 -19.08 39.73 16.65
C ASN A 556 -17.63 39.29 16.93
N ASP A 557 -16.65 40.06 16.48
CA ASP A 557 -15.24 40.13 16.93
C ASP A 557 -15.11 40.07 18.47
N ILE A 558 -16.08 40.63 19.21
CA ILE A 558 -16.14 40.57 20.68
C ILE A 558 -16.71 39.22 21.18
N ALA A 559 -17.59 38.58 20.41
CA ALA A 559 -18.24 37.32 20.73
C ALA A 559 -17.44 36.08 20.31
N GLN A 560 -16.42 36.19 19.46
CA GLN A 560 -15.48 35.10 19.16
C GLN A 560 -14.80 34.54 20.42
N ASN A 561 -14.64 35.36 21.47
CA ASN A 561 -14.23 34.92 22.82
C ASN A 561 -15.19 33.90 23.51
N TYR A 562 -16.32 33.54 22.87
CA TYR A 562 -17.27 32.51 23.30
C TYR A 562 -17.46 31.40 22.27
N VAL A 563 -16.82 31.49 21.09
CA VAL A 563 -16.58 30.33 20.24
C VAL A 563 -15.52 29.50 20.97
N PRO A 564 -15.73 28.18 21.20
CA PRO A 564 -14.67 27.36 21.77
C PRO A 564 -13.47 27.36 20.82
N ASP A 565 -12.28 27.23 21.37
CA ASP A 565 -11.09 26.96 20.57
C ASP A 565 -11.34 25.66 19.79
N TYR A 566 -11.33 25.75 18.44
CA TYR A 566 -11.50 24.59 17.57
C TYR A 566 -10.17 23.89 17.26
N GLY A 567 -9.04 24.45 17.72
CA GLY A 567 -7.80 23.71 17.81
C GLY A 567 -8.02 22.44 18.63
N ALA A 568 -7.75 21.28 18.03
CA ALA A 568 -8.00 20.01 18.69
C ALA A 568 -7.16 19.90 19.97
N GLU A 569 -7.71 19.27 21.02
CA GLU A 569 -6.91 18.84 22.19
C GLU A 569 -6.01 17.65 21.79
N LEU A 570 -5.00 17.92 20.94
CA LEU A 570 -4.02 16.94 20.48
C LEU A 570 -3.31 16.32 21.69
N SER A 571 -3.01 15.02 21.62
CA SER A 571 -2.32 14.35 22.72
C SER A 571 -0.81 14.67 22.72
N PRO A 572 -0.09 14.46 23.84
CA PRO A 572 1.37 14.61 23.88
C PRO A 572 2.11 13.66 22.94
N GLU A 573 1.54 12.47 22.69
CA GLU A 573 2.03 11.50 21.71
C GLU A 573 1.87 12.09 20.30
N PHE A 574 0.66 12.49 19.89
CA PHE A 574 0.42 13.07 18.56
C PHE A 574 1.31 14.30 18.25
N ARG A 575 1.63 15.14 19.24
CA ARG A 575 2.58 16.27 19.05
C ARG A 575 4.04 15.86 18.85
N THR A 576 4.40 14.67 19.30
CA THR A 576 5.72 14.06 19.11
C THR A 576 5.76 13.33 17.76
N ASP A 577 4.67 12.65 17.43
CA ASP A 577 4.56 11.75 16.28
C ASP A 577 4.16 12.49 14.98
N TYR A 578 3.58 13.69 15.07
CA TYR A 578 3.16 14.49 13.91
C TYR A 578 3.50 15.99 14.10
N PRO A 579 4.78 16.39 14.13
CA PRO A 579 5.20 17.76 14.43
C PRO A 579 4.86 18.81 13.36
N ARG A 580 4.99 18.51 12.05
CA ARG A 580 4.61 19.43 10.96
C ARG A 580 3.09 19.64 10.97
N LEU A 581 2.31 18.57 11.05
CA LEU A 581 0.84 18.62 11.10
C LEU A 581 0.33 19.26 12.39
N THR A 582 0.95 18.99 13.54
CA THR A 582 0.65 19.69 14.81
C THR A 582 0.87 21.20 14.66
N ALA A 583 2.00 21.61 14.07
CA ALA A 583 2.30 23.03 13.89
C ALA A 583 1.28 23.73 12.98
N GLU A 584 0.74 23.04 11.97
CA GLU A 584 -0.34 23.53 11.10
C GLU A 584 -1.69 23.60 11.83
N LEU A 585 -2.08 22.55 12.56
CA LEU A 585 -3.32 22.48 13.34
C LEU A 585 -3.34 23.44 14.54
N GLU A 586 -2.18 23.88 15.03
CA GLU A 586 -2.04 24.94 16.03
C GLU A 586 -1.95 26.35 15.42
N THR A 587 -2.12 26.52 14.09
CA THR A 587 -2.28 27.85 13.47
C THR A 587 -3.72 28.36 13.53
N ASP A 588 -3.87 29.67 13.42
CA ASP A 588 -5.16 30.32 13.22
C ASP A 588 -5.81 29.99 11.85
N GLU A 589 -5.17 29.27 10.91
CA GLU A 589 -5.70 29.14 9.53
C GLU A 589 -6.94 28.23 9.43
N LEU A 590 -7.05 27.19 10.26
CA LEU A 590 -8.29 26.41 10.38
C LEU A 590 -9.44 27.30 10.88
N THR A 591 -9.16 28.20 11.83
CA THR A 591 -10.09 29.22 12.32
C THR A 591 -10.43 30.24 11.22
N ASN A 592 -9.45 30.75 10.47
CA ASN A 592 -9.65 31.66 9.33
C ASN A 592 -10.53 31.03 8.25
N ARG A 593 -10.41 29.72 7.99
CA ARG A 593 -11.23 28.97 7.03
C ARG A 593 -12.65 28.78 7.52
N PHE A 594 -12.83 28.47 8.81
CA PHE A 594 -14.14 28.44 9.44
C PHE A 594 -14.82 29.81 9.46
N GLU A 595 -14.06 30.90 9.67
CA GLU A 595 -14.55 32.27 9.50
C GLU A 595 -14.99 32.56 8.07
N ARG A 596 -14.22 32.15 7.05
CA ARG A 596 -14.59 32.30 5.64
C ARG A 596 -15.91 31.58 5.29
N ALA A 597 -16.09 30.35 5.76
CA ALA A 597 -17.37 29.64 5.66
C ALA A 597 -18.52 30.43 6.31
N ILE A 598 -18.33 30.86 7.57
CA ILE A 598 -19.35 31.62 8.32
C ILE A 598 -19.67 32.98 7.67
N ASP A 599 -18.71 33.66 7.07
CA ASP A 599 -18.96 34.93 6.40
C ASP A 599 -19.64 34.76 5.03
N SER A 600 -19.44 33.63 4.34
CA SER A 600 -20.26 33.21 3.21
C SER A 600 -21.71 32.97 3.64
N TRP A 601 -21.93 32.23 4.73
CA TRP A 601 -23.25 32.02 5.34
C TRP A 601 -23.94 33.34 5.73
N GLN A 602 -23.21 34.27 6.36
CA GLN A 602 -23.70 35.59 6.73
C GLN A 602 -24.03 36.43 5.48
N GLN A 603 -23.23 36.32 4.42
CA GLN A 603 -23.50 36.93 3.13
C GLN A 603 -24.80 36.38 2.50
N GLY A 604 -25.03 35.07 2.58
CA GLY A 604 -26.30 34.43 2.22
C GLY A 604 -27.48 35.01 3.01
N TRP A 605 -27.41 35.00 4.34
CA TRP A 605 -28.43 35.54 5.24
C TRP A 605 -28.79 36.99 4.91
N ARG A 606 -27.77 37.84 4.70
CA ARG A 606 -27.90 39.24 4.33
C ARG A 606 -28.54 39.40 2.95
N ASN A 607 -28.12 38.59 1.97
CA ASN A 607 -28.62 38.62 0.61
C ASN A 607 -30.11 38.25 0.50
N GLN A 608 -30.65 37.42 1.41
CA GLN A 608 -32.09 37.14 1.48
C GLN A 608 -32.96 38.42 1.57
N THR A 609 -32.41 39.51 2.12
CA THR A 609 -33.13 40.79 2.25
C THR A 609 -33.15 41.64 0.96
N VAL A 610 -32.24 41.40 0.01
CA VAL A 610 -32.05 42.25 -1.18
C VAL A 610 -33.26 42.22 -2.13
N PRO A 611 -33.90 41.06 -2.43
CA PRO A 611 -35.16 41.03 -3.18
C PRO A 611 -36.28 41.85 -2.53
N TRP A 612 -36.34 41.89 -1.19
CA TRP A 612 -37.33 42.69 -0.46
C TRP A 612 -37.04 44.20 -0.54
N ILE A 613 -35.77 44.61 -0.50
CA ILE A 613 -35.38 46.01 -0.75
C ILE A 613 -35.82 46.44 -2.15
N ILE A 614 -35.47 45.66 -3.18
CA ILE A 614 -35.79 45.96 -4.58
C ILE A 614 -37.32 45.96 -4.80
N GLY A 615 -38.02 44.92 -4.36
CA GLY A 615 -39.48 44.81 -4.48
C GLY A 615 -40.22 45.92 -3.73
N GLY A 616 -39.76 46.29 -2.53
CA GLY A 616 -40.28 47.41 -1.77
C GLY A 616 -40.15 48.74 -2.50
N LEU A 617 -38.98 49.02 -3.10
CA LEU A 617 -38.74 50.21 -3.91
C LEU A 617 -39.61 50.25 -5.18
N ILE A 618 -39.78 49.12 -5.88
CA ILE A 618 -40.66 49.02 -7.05
C ILE A 618 -42.13 49.28 -6.67
N VAL A 619 -42.63 48.66 -5.59
CA VAL A 619 -44.00 48.88 -5.07
C VAL A 619 -44.22 50.33 -4.64
N PHE A 620 -43.21 50.94 -4.02
CA PHE A 620 -43.23 52.36 -3.65
C PHE A 620 -43.30 53.27 -4.90
N ALA A 621 -42.48 53.00 -5.92
CA ALA A 621 -42.45 53.74 -7.18
C ALA A 621 -43.74 53.60 -7.99
N ALA A 622 -44.34 52.39 -8.04
CA ALA A 622 -45.68 52.21 -8.61
C ALA A 622 -46.72 53.08 -7.88
N GLY A 623 -46.64 53.14 -6.55
CA GLY A 623 -47.46 54.04 -5.72
C GLY A 623 -47.27 55.53 -6.03
N THR A 624 -46.05 55.99 -6.32
CA THR A 624 -45.80 57.40 -6.70
C THR A 624 -46.30 57.71 -8.10
N VAL A 625 -45.96 56.92 -9.11
CA VAL A 625 -46.39 57.11 -10.51
C VAL A 625 -47.92 57.10 -10.63
N LEU A 626 -48.60 56.14 -10.00
CA LEU A 626 -50.07 56.09 -10.02
C LEU A 626 -50.70 57.30 -9.31
N SER A 627 -50.07 57.84 -8.26
CA SER A 627 -50.57 59.05 -7.58
C SER A 627 -50.49 60.31 -8.46
N ILE A 628 -49.48 60.40 -9.33
CA ILE A 628 -49.35 61.50 -10.31
C ILE A 628 -50.39 61.35 -11.42
N ARG A 629 -50.57 60.13 -11.95
CA ARG A 629 -51.50 59.85 -13.06
C ARG A 629 -52.97 60.01 -12.65
N GLY A 630 -53.32 59.67 -11.40
CA GLY A 630 -54.68 59.83 -10.85
C GLY A 630 -55.12 61.28 -10.64
N SER A 631 -54.20 62.24 -10.53
CA SER A 631 -54.52 63.64 -10.22
C SER A 631 -55.20 64.42 -11.36
N LYS A 632 -55.31 63.87 -12.57
CA LYS A 632 -55.78 64.57 -13.78
C LYS A 632 -57.27 64.34 -14.14
N LYS A 633 -58.12 63.86 -13.22
CA LYS A 633 -59.57 63.64 -13.47
C LYS A 633 -60.52 64.20 -12.41
N THR A 634 -60.73 65.52 -12.44
CA THR A 634 -62.00 66.17 -12.08
C THR A 634 -62.26 67.30 -13.06
N VAL A 635 -63.40 67.27 -13.76
CA VAL A 635 -63.79 68.25 -14.79
C VAL A 635 -64.63 69.36 -14.16
N SER A 636 -64.44 70.60 -14.62
CA SER A 636 -65.41 71.69 -14.48
C SER A 636 -66.05 71.95 -15.84
N MET A 637 -67.38 72.12 -15.87
CA MET A 637 -68.17 72.25 -17.10
C MET A 637 -69.24 73.34 -16.90
N GLY A 638 -69.22 74.38 -17.73
CA GLY A 638 -70.16 75.50 -17.64
C GLY A 638 -70.06 76.47 -18.83
N SER A 639 -71.21 77.07 -19.19
CA SER A 639 -71.46 78.16 -20.16
C SER A 639 -70.26 79.09 -20.48
N GLY A 640 -69.98 79.50 -21.72
CA GLY A 640 -70.85 80.31 -22.60
C GLY A 640 -70.65 81.82 -22.30
N THR A 641 -70.49 82.77 -23.24
CA THR A 641 -70.84 82.80 -24.69
C THR A 641 -70.04 83.82 -25.53
N ALA A 642 -69.74 83.48 -26.80
CA ALA A 642 -69.73 84.31 -28.03
C ALA A 642 -68.76 85.52 -28.26
N HIS A 643 -68.39 85.69 -29.56
CA HIS A 643 -67.85 86.87 -30.28
C HIS A 643 -66.33 87.22 -30.09
N LYS A 644 -65.56 87.69 -31.11
CA LYS A 644 -65.82 87.96 -32.55
C LYS A 644 -64.52 88.06 -33.41
N GLY A 645 -64.49 87.45 -34.62
CA GLY A 645 -63.56 87.75 -35.75
C GLY A 645 -62.07 87.37 -35.60
N SER A 646 -61.27 87.21 -36.67
CA SER A 646 -61.52 87.13 -38.13
C SER A 646 -60.26 86.68 -38.91
N THR A 647 -60.41 85.86 -39.98
CA THR A 647 -59.52 85.72 -41.20
C THR A 647 -57.99 85.52 -41.05
N SER A 648 -57.27 84.74 -41.87
CA SER A 648 -57.58 83.74 -42.93
C SER A 648 -56.26 83.20 -43.52
N SER A 649 -56.18 81.94 -43.98
CA SER A 649 -55.57 81.48 -45.26
C SER A 649 -55.28 79.95 -45.24
N ALA A 650 -54.93 79.39 -46.40
CA ALA A 650 -54.55 77.98 -46.66
C ALA A 650 -53.03 77.72 -46.41
N ALA A 651 -52.45 76.52 -46.55
CA ALA A 651 -52.88 75.28 -47.22
C ALA A 651 -52.19 74.00 -46.66
N SER A 652 -52.54 72.83 -47.23
CA SER A 652 -51.74 71.59 -47.52
C SER A 652 -50.52 71.19 -46.65
N SER A 653 -50.24 69.91 -46.37
CA SER A 653 -50.88 68.62 -46.72
C SER A 653 -50.27 67.47 -45.88
N ASP A 654 -50.65 66.22 -46.18
CA ASP A 654 -50.49 65.01 -45.35
C ASP A 654 -49.07 64.52 -45.01
N ALA A 655 -49.00 63.86 -43.85
CA ALA A 655 -48.26 62.65 -43.45
C ALA A 655 -46.85 62.31 -44.00
N SER A 656 -45.95 61.93 -43.07
CA SER A 656 -45.07 60.76 -43.25
C SER A 656 -44.65 60.15 -41.89
N SER A 657 -43.89 59.06 -41.92
CA SER A 657 -43.69 58.09 -40.81
C SER A 657 -42.31 58.16 -40.12
N ILE A 658 -42.15 57.27 -39.13
CA ILE A 658 -40.94 56.97 -38.34
C ILE A 658 -39.68 56.73 -39.23
N PRO A 659 -38.50 57.27 -38.87
CA PRO A 659 -37.21 56.91 -39.48
C PRO A 659 -36.54 55.67 -38.86
N LYS A 660 -35.68 55.00 -39.64
CA LYS A 660 -34.57 54.15 -39.16
C LYS A 660 -33.24 54.93 -39.27
N ASP A 661 -32.24 54.53 -38.50
CA ASP A 661 -30.82 54.42 -38.92
C ASP A 661 -30.28 53.09 -38.32
N TRP A 662 -29.54 52.21 -39.02
CA TRP A 662 -28.27 52.35 -39.77
C TRP A 662 -27.07 52.60 -38.81
N GLY A 663 -25.95 51.87 -38.85
CA GLY A 663 -25.56 50.74 -39.73
C GLY A 663 -24.26 50.05 -39.27
N ASP A 664 -23.71 49.17 -40.12
CA ASP A 664 -22.77 48.07 -39.82
C ASP A 664 -21.24 48.40 -39.92
N GLU A 665 -20.44 47.30 -40.02
CA GLU A 665 -18.97 47.12 -40.16
C GLU A 665 -18.17 47.04 -38.83
N LYS A 666 -17.31 46.03 -38.52
CA LYS A 666 -16.81 44.78 -39.17
C LYS A 666 -16.55 43.69 -38.08
N GLU A 667 -16.37 42.36 -38.29
CA GLU A 667 -15.96 41.47 -39.41
C GLU A 667 -14.43 41.25 -39.60
N GLN A 668 -13.90 40.08 -39.16
CA GLN A 668 -12.94 39.21 -39.88
C GLN A 668 -12.64 37.90 -39.08
N ASP A 669 -13.07 36.76 -39.63
CA ASP A 669 -12.47 35.40 -39.77
C ASP A 669 -11.29 34.96 -38.85
N SER A 670 -11.06 33.70 -38.46
CA SER A 670 -11.51 32.34 -38.88
C SER A 670 -11.16 31.33 -37.73
N GLU A 671 -11.36 30.00 -37.75
CA GLU A 671 -11.77 29.01 -38.78
C GLU A 671 -12.47 27.77 -38.12
N ASP A 672 -12.95 26.82 -38.92
CA ASP A 672 -13.80 25.68 -38.51
C ASP A 672 -13.14 24.63 -37.59
N SER A 673 -13.97 23.96 -36.78
CA SER A 673 -14.00 22.49 -36.77
C SER A 673 -15.44 21.97 -36.61
N LYS A 674 -15.73 20.83 -37.23
CA LYS A 674 -17.07 20.24 -37.39
C LYS A 674 -17.01 18.77 -37.01
N ILE A 675 -17.87 18.32 -36.09
CA ILE A 675 -18.13 16.90 -35.84
C ILE A 675 -19.60 16.60 -36.15
N GLU A 676 -19.85 15.37 -36.58
CA GLU A 676 -21.00 14.96 -37.38
C GLU A 676 -21.77 13.89 -36.60
N TYR A 677 -23.04 14.17 -36.29
CA TYR A 677 -23.94 13.16 -35.73
C TYR A 677 -24.45 12.27 -36.86
N ASP A 678 -24.24 10.96 -36.72
CA ASP A 678 -24.91 9.94 -37.53
C ASP A 678 -25.76 9.04 -36.63
N HIS A 679 -26.76 8.39 -37.22
CA HIS A 679 -27.82 7.69 -36.52
C HIS A 679 -28.17 6.40 -37.26
N SER A 680 -27.99 5.27 -36.59
CA SER A 680 -28.47 3.96 -37.07
C SER A 680 -29.26 3.27 -35.97
N GLU A 681 -30.52 2.96 -36.30
CA GLU A 681 -31.24 1.83 -35.75
C GLU A 681 -30.68 0.56 -36.41
N ASP A 682 -30.61 -0.56 -35.68
CA ASP A 682 -31.07 -1.84 -36.24
C ASP A 682 -31.34 -2.86 -35.12
N SER A 683 -32.20 -3.83 -35.42
CA SER A 683 -32.74 -4.81 -34.47
C SER A 683 -32.68 -6.21 -35.06
N GLU A 684 -32.42 -7.25 -34.26
CA GLU A 684 -32.86 -8.61 -34.61
C GLU A 684 -33.03 -9.52 -33.37
N ASP A 685 -34.09 -10.32 -33.35
CA ASP A 685 -34.44 -11.26 -32.28
C ASP A 685 -33.75 -12.63 -32.47
N VAL A 686 -33.40 -13.32 -31.37
CA VAL A 686 -33.38 -14.80 -31.32
C VAL A 686 -33.96 -15.30 -29.99
N ASP A 687 -34.80 -16.32 -30.07
CA ASP A 687 -35.56 -16.97 -28.99
C ASP A 687 -34.95 -18.32 -28.57
N GLY A 688 -35.27 -18.79 -27.35
CA GLY A 688 -35.28 -20.21 -26.99
C GLY A 688 -34.44 -20.65 -25.79
N GLY A 689 -35.11 -21.03 -24.69
CA GLY A 689 -34.48 -21.74 -23.56
C GLY A 689 -35.38 -21.89 -22.34
N GLN A 690 -36.19 -22.95 -22.26
CA GLN A 690 -37.14 -23.18 -21.15
C GLN A 690 -37.28 -24.66 -20.75
N GLU A 691 -36.64 -25.06 -19.66
CA GLU A 691 -36.92 -26.26 -18.85
C GLU A 691 -36.54 -25.99 -17.37
N SER A 692 -37.04 -26.64 -16.32
CA SER A 692 -38.30 -27.33 -15.99
C SER A 692 -38.07 -28.12 -14.68
N ALA A 693 -38.48 -27.53 -13.56
CA ALA A 693 -38.86 -28.10 -12.25
C ALA A 693 -38.50 -29.56 -11.84
N SER A 694 -37.84 -29.68 -10.67
CA SER A 694 -38.03 -30.70 -9.60
C SER A 694 -37.47 -30.10 -8.30
N ASP A 695 -38.13 -29.96 -7.14
CA ASP A 695 -39.26 -30.66 -6.49
C ASP A 695 -38.93 -32.07 -5.95
N GLU A 696 -38.32 -32.12 -4.76
CA GLU A 696 -38.42 -33.15 -3.71
C GLU A 696 -37.84 -32.52 -2.41
N THR A 697 -38.63 -32.14 -1.39
CA THR A 697 -39.41 -32.92 -0.40
C THR A 697 -38.70 -33.01 0.96
N GLU A 698 -39.43 -32.71 2.04
CA GLU A 698 -38.97 -32.71 3.44
C GLU A 698 -38.64 -34.14 3.95
N THR A 699 -37.60 -34.26 4.79
CA THR A 699 -37.55 -35.30 5.84
C THR A 699 -37.06 -34.70 7.15
N SER A 700 -37.67 -35.14 8.25
CA SER A 700 -37.52 -34.63 9.62
C SER A 700 -37.13 -35.75 10.59
N GLU A 701 -36.97 -35.37 11.87
CA GLU A 701 -36.96 -36.22 13.08
C GLU A 701 -35.61 -36.72 13.63
N ASP A 702 -35.63 -36.86 14.96
CA ASP A 702 -34.68 -37.35 15.97
C ASP A 702 -33.25 -36.77 15.98
N ASP A 703 -32.82 -35.95 16.96
CA ASP A 703 -32.96 -35.97 18.44
C ASP A 703 -32.05 -36.98 19.15
N SER A 704 -31.05 -36.47 19.89
CA SER A 704 -30.17 -37.21 20.82
C SER A 704 -29.29 -36.24 21.65
N ASP A 705 -29.66 -36.04 22.91
CA ASP A 705 -28.78 -35.46 23.94
C ASP A 705 -27.51 -36.31 24.16
N GLU A 706 -26.32 -35.70 24.20
CA GLU A 706 -25.38 -35.98 25.30
C GLU A 706 -24.42 -34.81 25.58
N LYS A 707 -24.08 -34.62 26.87
CA LYS A 707 -23.18 -33.56 27.36
C LYS A 707 -21.80 -34.13 27.75
N PRO A 708 -20.74 -33.28 27.88
CA PRO A 708 -19.33 -33.71 27.94
C PRO A 708 -18.92 -34.01 29.42
N PRO A 709 -17.67 -34.43 29.77
CA PRO A 709 -16.43 -33.65 29.54
C PRO A 709 -15.12 -34.44 29.30
N ALA A 710 -14.08 -33.75 28.81
CA ALA A 710 -12.70 -33.91 29.30
C ALA A 710 -11.81 -32.71 28.90
N THR A 711 -11.08 -32.16 29.87
CA THR A 711 -9.89 -31.31 29.67
C THR A 711 -8.65 -32.15 29.42
N PHE A 712 -7.65 -31.64 28.71
CA PHE A 712 -6.24 -31.87 29.06
C PHE A 712 -5.32 -30.79 28.48
N ASP A 713 -4.35 -30.35 29.28
CA ASP A 713 -3.25 -29.47 28.88
C ASP A 713 -2.15 -30.24 28.13
N SER A 714 -1.50 -29.59 27.16
CA SER A 714 -0.09 -29.78 26.76
C SER A 714 0.37 -28.56 25.97
#